data_AF-A0A7X6RRC0-F1
#
_entry.id   AF-A0A7X6RRC0-F1
#
_cell.length_a   1.000
_cell.length_b   1.000
_cell.length_c   1.000
_cell.angle_alpha   90.00
_cell.angle_beta   90.00
_cell.angle_gamma   90.00
#
_symmetry.space_group_name_H-M   'P 1'
#
loop_
_entity.id
_entity.type
_entity.pdbx_description
1 polymer ?
#
loop_
_entity_poly.entity_id
_entity_poly.type
_entity_poly.pdbx_seq_one_letter_code
_entity_poly.pdbx_strand_id
1 'polypeptide(L)'
;MITTALRHALRARGSEAALLCHAGADTRSVLAGLPLRPADLLLDLDAHPLGQAVEVPGAEIRNGEPEVGLVAVLAATPTDLNRALTVSTHLPRAVHVLVALAATPGHQEPPLPASPGMGQWRDLQEVRVRRVDKSGWLCELFFPNGVDTAQAVDAVVHGARGRRRAPAIAPMAVLNGPEAALWRSGDTGARGVVAEGPVPLRRVTPFGDMALRVSGTAERPEWTDPVVPVLDRSTTGADSWARIAGPDGPARVREAVPEAVHAIAPLDELTVNPIGFDKSEKGPLGDLTVHGDRAVVRAGNKVLVTVAADGTVTDVDLARLRHLRAVRVDWSGHAGPSAAVRAVASLAAGGVPLLSGPVPSWAAGLGSSLTGLLTAAAEADLSDRLSREEHSIRLRRAALRDHGQRSRWRALGAEAGIPLPREPRVSVILCTRRPEMVGFALAQIARQRGVDLEVVLTLHGFAASLPEVASAIAEFTAGGLHLVVHEADAGQIFGSVLNDSVDRASGDLIAKWDDDDWYGPDHLADMVLARTYSGAELVGTGQDFVYLQEVDLTVWRSRESETTTRFIAGGTILTDRVVMEESGGFRPLPRAIDTQLLLAVNRGGGRIYRAQGLGYVLRRTGGGHTWSEDMGYFLHNYTRQWLGWRPSALLEGEPSPLGQPATEYTGEIR
;
A
#
# COMPACT_ATOMS: atom_id res chain seq x y z
N MET A 1 -28.10 -2.58 -13.10
CA MET A 1 -27.46 -2.68 -14.44
C MET A 1 -26.66 -3.97 -14.63
N ILE A 2 -25.89 -4.41 -13.63
CA ILE A 2 -25.07 -5.65 -13.66
C ILE A 2 -25.87 -6.88 -14.11
N THR A 3 -27.01 -7.18 -13.48
CA THR A 3 -27.86 -8.33 -13.85
C THR A 3 -28.29 -8.28 -15.32
N THR A 4 -28.57 -7.10 -15.87
CA THR A 4 -28.95 -6.93 -17.28
C THR A 4 -27.78 -7.25 -18.21
N ALA A 5 -26.57 -6.78 -17.88
CA ALA A 5 -25.36 -7.11 -18.64
C ALA A 5 -25.06 -8.61 -18.59
N LEU A 6 -25.15 -9.23 -17.41
CA LEU A 6 -24.98 -10.68 -17.26
C LEU A 6 -26.01 -11.46 -18.10
N ARG A 7 -27.30 -11.09 -18.07
CA ARG A 7 -28.32 -11.72 -18.93
C ARG A 7 -28.06 -11.53 -20.42
N HIS A 8 -27.41 -10.45 -20.82
CA HIS A 8 -27.00 -10.24 -22.20
C HIS A 8 -25.81 -11.14 -22.55
N ALA A 9 -24.78 -11.17 -21.71
CA ALA A 9 -23.61 -12.03 -21.86
C ALA A 9 -23.98 -13.53 -21.94
N LEU A 10 -24.88 -13.99 -21.06
CA LEU A 10 -25.42 -15.36 -21.05
C LEU A 10 -26.16 -15.72 -22.34
N ARG A 11 -26.78 -14.73 -23.01
CA ARG A 11 -27.41 -14.93 -24.31
C ARG A 11 -26.40 -14.90 -25.46
N ALA A 12 -25.40 -14.02 -25.37
CA ALA A 12 -24.39 -13.81 -26.40
C ALA A 12 -23.46 -15.03 -26.57
N ARG A 13 -23.14 -15.76 -25.50
CA ARG A 13 -22.28 -16.96 -25.54
C ARG A 13 -22.86 -18.17 -26.30
N GLY A 14 -24.05 -18.05 -26.90
CA GLY A 14 -24.64 -19.13 -27.70
C GLY A 14 -24.87 -20.40 -26.89
N SER A 15 -24.35 -21.54 -27.35
CA SER A 15 -24.45 -22.86 -26.70
C SER A 15 -23.35 -23.14 -25.68
N GLU A 16 -22.28 -22.36 -25.68
CA GLU A 16 -21.08 -22.60 -24.86
C GLU A 16 -21.39 -22.46 -23.37
N ALA A 17 -20.62 -23.16 -22.53
CA ALA A 17 -20.72 -23.09 -21.08
C ALA A 17 -20.35 -21.69 -20.56
N ALA A 18 -20.85 -21.34 -19.37
CA ALA A 18 -20.28 -20.21 -18.62
C ALA A 18 -19.96 -20.54 -17.18
N LEU A 19 -19.01 -19.76 -16.68
CA LEU A 19 -18.66 -19.71 -15.28
C LEU A 19 -18.99 -18.33 -14.72
N LEU A 20 -19.88 -18.29 -13.73
CA LEU A 20 -20.22 -17.07 -13.00
C LEU A 20 -19.59 -17.13 -11.63
N CYS A 21 -18.59 -16.31 -11.43
CA CYS A 21 -17.83 -16.18 -10.19
C CYS A 21 -18.35 -15.01 -9.36
N HIS A 22 -18.29 -15.14 -8.04
CA HIS A 22 -18.50 -14.04 -7.13
C HIS A 22 -17.49 -13.98 -5.98
N ALA A 23 -17.25 -12.77 -5.46
CA ALA A 23 -16.38 -12.51 -4.30
C ALA A 23 -16.91 -11.32 -3.49
N GLY A 24 -16.83 -11.40 -2.17
CA GLY A 24 -17.32 -10.40 -1.24
C GLY A 24 -18.82 -10.51 -0.95
N ALA A 25 -19.25 -9.77 0.07
CA ALA A 25 -20.59 -9.86 0.63
C ALA A 25 -21.72 -9.57 -0.39
N ASP A 26 -22.85 -10.26 -0.23
CA ASP A 26 -24.12 -10.09 -0.96
C ASP A 26 -24.08 -10.28 -2.49
N THR A 27 -22.92 -10.63 -3.08
CA THR A 27 -22.76 -10.82 -4.52
C THR A 27 -23.50 -12.04 -5.07
N ARG A 28 -23.58 -13.13 -4.30
CA ARG A 28 -24.31 -14.35 -4.69
C ARG A 28 -25.78 -14.07 -5.02
N SER A 29 -26.41 -13.15 -4.28
CA SER A 29 -27.83 -12.80 -4.49
C SER A 29 -28.09 -12.19 -5.87
N VAL A 30 -27.10 -11.47 -6.42
CA VAL A 30 -27.16 -10.85 -7.75
C VAL A 30 -27.14 -11.92 -8.86
N LEU A 31 -26.47 -13.04 -8.61
CA LEU A 31 -26.31 -14.14 -9.57
C LEU A 31 -27.42 -15.20 -9.46
N ALA A 32 -28.01 -15.39 -8.28
CA ALA A 32 -28.99 -16.46 -8.01
C ALA A 32 -30.24 -16.44 -8.91
N GLY A 33 -30.63 -15.26 -9.42
CA GLY A 33 -31.80 -15.09 -10.31
C GLY A 33 -31.50 -15.13 -11.81
N LEU A 34 -30.31 -15.58 -12.21
CA LEU A 34 -29.92 -15.65 -13.62
C LEU A 34 -30.35 -16.98 -14.26
N PRO A 35 -30.75 -16.98 -15.55
CA PRO A 35 -31.17 -18.19 -16.25
C PRO A 35 -29.95 -19.02 -16.65
N LEU A 36 -29.49 -19.87 -15.74
CA LEU A 36 -28.34 -20.77 -15.95
C LEU A 36 -28.79 -22.08 -16.61
N ARG A 37 -27.94 -22.60 -17.50
CA ARG A 37 -28.10 -23.94 -18.11
C ARG A 37 -27.42 -25.00 -17.25
N PRO A 38 -27.70 -26.29 -17.46
CA PRO A 38 -27.02 -27.38 -16.74
C PRO A 38 -25.49 -27.39 -16.87
N ALA A 39 -24.96 -26.86 -17.99
CA ALA A 39 -23.52 -26.74 -18.23
C ALA A 39 -22.88 -25.48 -17.59
N ASP A 40 -23.68 -24.62 -16.96
CA ASP A 40 -23.16 -23.41 -16.32
C ASP A 40 -22.82 -23.66 -14.86
N LEU A 41 -21.76 -23.03 -14.39
CA LEU A 41 -21.32 -23.12 -13.01
C LEU A 41 -21.39 -21.76 -12.31
N LEU A 42 -21.87 -21.77 -11.06
CA LEU A 42 -21.78 -20.66 -10.13
C LEU A 42 -20.68 -20.97 -9.11
N LEU A 43 -19.66 -20.11 -9.02
CA LEU A 43 -18.50 -20.32 -8.17
C LEU A 43 -18.32 -19.18 -7.16
N ASP A 44 -18.14 -19.54 -5.89
CA ASP A 44 -17.72 -18.60 -4.84
C ASP A 44 -16.19 -18.59 -4.77
N LEU A 45 -15.57 -17.50 -5.21
CA LEU A 45 -14.10 -17.39 -5.23
C LEU A 45 -13.50 -17.21 -3.83
N ASP A 46 -14.27 -16.72 -2.85
CA ASP A 46 -13.77 -16.59 -1.48
C ASP A 46 -13.71 -17.94 -0.76
N ALA A 47 -14.60 -18.86 -1.13
CA ALA A 47 -14.65 -20.21 -0.57
C ALA A 47 -13.83 -21.23 -1.37
N HIS A 48 -13.45 -20.93 -2.62
CA HIS A 48 -12.71 -21.87 -3.47
C HIS A 48 -11.27 -22.06 -2.98
N PRO A 49 -10.86 -23.29 -2.60
CA PRO A 49 -9.52 -23.55 -2.10
C PRO A 49 -8.47 -23.50 -3.23
N LEU A 50 -7.32 -22.88 -2.95
CA LEU A 50 -6.19 -22.91 -3.88
C LEU A 50 -5.65 -24.33 -4.01
N GLY A 51 -5.19 -24.68 -5.22
CA GLY A 51 -4.69 -26.02 -5.53
C GLY A 51 -5.76 -27.01 -5.98
N GLN A 52 -7.04 -26.62 -5.96
CA GLN A 52 -8.13 -27.39 -6.57
C GLN A 52 -8.53 -26.76 -7.91
N ALA A 53 -8.57 -27.59 -8.96
CA ALA A 53 -8.99 -27.16 -10.29
C ALA A 53 -10.49 -26.81 -10.31
N VAL A 54 -10.87 -25.84 -11.15
CA VAL A 54 -12.28 -25.54 -11.42
C VAL A 54 -12.72 -26.34 -12.65
N GLU A 55 -13.49 -27.39 -12.41
CA GLU A 55 -14.07 -28.20 -13.49
C GLU A 55 -15.41 -27.58 -13.93
N VAL A 56 -15.45 -27.04 -15.16
CA VAL A 56 -16.69 -26.51 -15.74
C VAL A 56 -17.31 -27.54 -16.68
N PRO A 57 -18.52 -28.06 -16.37
CA PRO A 57 -19.20 -29.02 -17.23
C PRO A 57 -19.42 -28.45 -18.63
N GLY A 58 -19.00 -29.18 -19.65
CA GLY A 58 -19.15 -28.72 -21.05
C GLY A 58 -18.16 -27.64 -21.50
N ALA A 59 -17.10 -27.37 -20.73
CA ALA A 59 -15.95 -26.65 -21.26
C ALA A 59 -15.31 -27.43 -22.40
N GLU A 60 -14.97 -26.74 -23.49
CA GLU A 60 -14.26 -27.35 -24.62
C GLU A 60 -12.76 -27.39 -24.33
N ILE A 61 -12.10 -28.50 -24.65
CA ILE A 61 -10.64 -28.57 -24.54
C ILE A 61 -10.02 -28.05 -25.83
N ARG A 62 -9.32 -26.91 -25.75
CA ARG A 62 -8.62 -26.29 -26.89
C ARG A 62 -7.16 -26.08 -26.51
N ASN A 63 -6.25 -26.61 -27.34
CA ASN A 63 -4.81 -26.61 -27.06
C ASN A 63 -4.43 -27.20 -25.69
N GLY A 64 -5.20 -28.16 -25.19
CA GLY A 64 -4.97 -28.81 -23.89
C GLY A 64 -5.48 -28.04 -22.68
N GLU A 65 -6.17 -26.91 -22.87
CA GLU A 65 -6.74 -26.10 -21.79
C GLU A 65 -8.27 -26.00 -21.92
N PRO A 66 -9.01 -25.95 -20.80
CA PRO A 66 -10.46 -25.76 -20.84
C PRO A 66 -10.80 -24.33 -21.27
N GLU A 67 -11.75 -24.21 -22.20
CA GLU A 67 -12.28 -22.97 -22.74
C GLU A 67 -13.80 -22.92 -22.61
N VAL A 68 -14.33 -21.77 -22.21
CA VAL A 68 -15.77 -21.50 -22.07
C VAL A 68 -16.17 -20.23 -22.82
N GLY A 69 -17.45 -20.11 -23.18
CA GLY A 69 -17.93 -18.93 -23.91
C GLY A 69 -17.99 -17.66 -23.05
N LEU A 70 -18.14 -17.81 -21.73
CA LEU A 70 -18.22 -16.67 -20.79
C LEU A 70 -17.60 -17.01 -19.42
N VAL A 71 -16.74 -16.12 -18.94
CA VAL A 71 -16.43 -16.01 -17.51
C VAL A 71 -16.87 -14.64 -17.01
N ALA A 72 -17.71 -14.62 -15.97
CA ALA A 72 -18.15 -13.40 -15.32
C ALA A 72 -17.66 -13.37 -13.87
N VAL A 73 -16.92 -12.34 -13.46
CA VAL A 73 -16.44 -12.14 -12.09
C VAL A 73 -17.16 -10.95 -11.48
N LEU A 74 -18.05 -11.20 -10.51
CA LEU A 74 -18.72 -10.17 -9.73
C LEU A 74 -18.07 -10.03 -8.36
N ALA A 75 -17.36 -8.92 -8.13
CA ALA A 75 -16.79 -8.59 -6.84
C ALA A 75 -17.58 -7.48 -6.14
N ALA A 76 -17.75 -7.58 -4.82
CA ALA A 76 -18.43 -6.54 -4.03
C ALA A 76 -17.64 -5.23 -4.05
N THR A 77 -16.31 -5.31 -3.93
CA THR A 77 -15.38 -4.19 -3.87
C THR A 77 -14.09 -4.46 -4.66
N PRO A 78 -13.26 -3.43 -4.96
CA PRO A 78 -11.91 -3.61 -5.49
C PRO A 78 -11.01 -4.50 -4.63
N THR A 79 -11.16 -4.43 -3.29
CA THR A 79 -10.44 -5.32 -2.36
C THR A 79 -10.80 -6.79 -2.60
N ASP A 80 -12.10 -7.08 -2.78
CA ASP A 80 -12.57 -8.44 -3.06
C ASP A 80 -12.13 -8.93 -4.44
N LEU A 81 -12.14 -8.05 -5.44
CA LEU A 81 -11.64 -8.37 -6.78
C LEU A 81 -10.15 -8.71 -6.76
N ASN A 82 -9.34 -7.96 -5.99
CA ASN A 82 -7.91 -8.22 -5.88
C ASN A 82 -7.64 -9.56 -5.18
N ARG A 83 -8.36 -9.89 -4.12
CA ARG A 83 -8.27 -11.22 -3.48
C ARG A 83 -8.67 -12.33 -4.45
N ALA A 84 -9.78 -12.16 -5.16
CA ALA A 84 -10.29 -13.10 -6.16
C ALA A 84 -9.32 -13.31 -7.33
N LEU A 85 -8.48 -12.32 -7.64
CA LEU A 85 -7.50 -12.40 -8.72
C LEU A 85 -6.50 -13.55 -8.54
N THR A 86 -6.08 -13.84 -7.31
CA THR A 86 -5.18 -14.97 -7.01
C THR A 86 -5.84 -16.31 -7.35
N VAL A 87 -7.12 -16.45 -6.98
CA VAL A 87 -7.94 -17.65 -7.28
C VAL A 87 -8.23 -17.76 -8.77
N SER A 88 -8.28 -16.63 -9.48
CA SER A 88 -8.63 -16.59 -10.90
C SER A 88 -7.69 -17.40 -11.81
N THR A 89 -6.48 -17.73 -11.32
CA THR A 89 -5.50 -18.61 -11.98
C THR A 89 -6.00 -20.04 -12.19
N HIS A 90 -7.07 -20.46 -11.49
CA HIS A 90 -7.74 -21.74 -11.68
C HIS A 90 -8.91 -21.70 -12.67
N LEU A 91 -9.30 -20.52 -13.16
CA LEU A 91 -10.45 -20.38 -14.05
C LEU A 91 -10.07 -20.78 -15.49
N PRO A 92 -11.02 -21.34 -16.26
CA PRO A 92 -10.79 -21.68 -17.66
C PRO A 92 -10.57 -20.43 -18.50
N ARG A 93 -10.07 -20.64 -19.72
CA ARG A 93 -10.01 -19.62 -20.75
C ARG A 93 -11.40 -19.21 -21.19
N ALA A 94 -11.54 -17.96 -21.65
CA ALA A 94 -12.85 -17.43 -22.01
C ALA A 94 -12.81 -16.54 -23.25
N VAL A 95 -13.84 -16.68 -24.09
CA VAL A 95 -14.09 -15.82 -25.26
C VAL A 95 -14.63 -14.45 -24.80
N HIS A 96 -15.51 -14.45 -23.81
CA HIS A 96 -16.06 -13.25 -23.18
C HIS A 96 -15.68 -13.23 -21.70
N VAL A 97 -14.93 -12.20 -21.27
CA VAL A 97 -14.63 -11.95 -19.86
C VAL A 97 -15.39 -10.71 -19.40
N LEU A 98 -16.20 -10.85 -18.35
CA LEU A 98 -16.96 -9.76 -17.76
C LEU A 98 -16.53 -9.58 -16.30
N VAL A 99 -16.04 -8.40 -15.94
CA VAL A 99 -15.68 -8.04 -14.56
C VAL A 99 -16.64 -6.96 -14.06
N ALA A 100 -17.32 -7.23 -12.96
CA ALA A 100 -18.27 -6.32 -12.33
C ALA A 100 -17.84 -5.99 -10.90
N LEU A 101 -17.80 -4.71 -10.57
CA LEU A 101 -17.61 -4.18 -9.22
C LEU A 101 -18.93 -3.59 -8.74
N ALA A 102 -19.48 -4.12 -7.64
CA ALA A 102 -20.76 -3.64 -7.11
C ALA A 102 -20.63 -2.23 -6.49
N ALA A 103 -19.53 -1.97 -5.79
CA ALA A 103 -19.21 -0.68 -5.20
C ALA A 103 -17.71 -0.39 -5.23
N THR A 104 -17.34 0.87 -5.44
CA THR A 104 -15.98 1.39 -5.32
C THR A 104 -15.99 2.69 -4.54
N PRO A 105 -14.88 3.06 -3.87
CA PRO A 105 -14.77 4.36 -3.23
C PRO A 105 -14.79 5.49 -4.27
N GLY A 106 -15.09 6.70 -3.81
CA GLY A 106 -15.26 7.87 -4.69
C GLY A 106 -13.99 8.29 -5.45
N HIS A 107 -12.81 7.95 -4.93
CA HIS A 107 -11.51 8.25 -5.53
C HIS A 107 -11.03 7.18 -6.53
N GLN A 108 -11.76 6.06 -6.68
CA GLN A 108 -11.36 4.98 -7.58
C GLN A 108 -11.53 5.39 -9.05
N GLU A 109 -10.46 5.25 -9.84
CA GLU A 109 -10.51 5.46 -11.29
C GLU A 109 -11.32 4.35 -11.99
N PRO A 110 -11.89 4.63 -13.18
CA PRO A 110 -12.54 3.60 -13.98
C PRO A 110 -11.58 2.42 -14.27
N PRO A 111 -12.04 1.16 -14.20
CA PRO A 111 -11.17 0.00 -14.44
C PRO A 111 -10.96 -0.23 -15.95
N LEU A 112 -10.25 0.71 -16.59
CA LEU A 112 -9.88 0.65 -18.00
C LEU A 112 -8.69 -0.31 -18.16
N PRO A 113 -8.84 -1.49 -18.80
CA PRO A 113 -7.81 -2.53 -18.77
C PRO A 113 -6.46 -2.08 -19.32
N ALA A 114 -5.39 -2.41 -18.60
CA ALA A 114 -4.02 -2.23 -19.08
C ALA A 114 -3.55 -3.50 -19.82
N SER A 115 -3.20 -3.37 -21.11
CA SER A 115 -2.79 -4.52 -21.93
C SER A 115 -1.58 -5.26 -21.33
N PRO A 116 -1.59 -6.61 -21.25
CA PRO A 116 -0.54 -7.41 -20.63
C PRO A 116 0.76 -7.53 -21.47
N GLY A 117 0.81 -6.87 -22.64
CA GLY A 117 1.98 -6.84 -23.52
C GLY A 117 2.06 -8.03 -24.49
N MET A 118 3.21 -8.19 -25.16
CA MET A 118 3.55 -9.29 -26.09
C MET A 118 2.51 -9.66 -27.17
N GLY A 119 1.61 -8.74 -27.53
CA GLY A 119 0.56 -9.02 -28.52
C GLY A 119 -0.47 -10.06 -28.07
N GLN A 120 -0.56 -10.35 -26.77
CA GLN A 120 -1.48 -11.35 -26.22
C GLN A 120 -2.95 -11.00 -26.46
N TRP A 121 -3.25 -9.71 -26.66
CA TRP A 121 -4.60 -9.20 -26.95
C TRP A 121 -4.72 -8.69 -28.40
N ARG A 122 -3.94 -9.22 -29.35
CA ARG A 122 -4.06 -8.87 -30.78
C ARG A 122 -5.45 -9.11 -31.35
N ASP A 123 -6.13 -10.13 -30.83
CA ASP A 123 -7.46 -10.52 -31.28
C ASP A 123 -8.58 -9.82 -30.49
N LEU A 124 -8.26 -8.95 -29.51
CA LEU A 124 -9.28 -8.23 -28.75
C LEU A 124 -10.21 -7.46 -29.69
N GLN A 125 -11.48 -7.85 -29.72
CA GLN A 125 -12.45 -7.30 -30.65
C GLN A 125 -13.24 -6.14 -30.01
N GLU A 126 -13.53 -6.23 -28.71
CA GLU A 126 -14.30 -5.20 -28.02
C GLU A 126 -13.93 -5.08 -26.54
N VAL A 127 -13.85 -3.84 -26.05
CA VAL A 127 -13.78 -3.51 -24.62
C VAL A 127 -14.86 -2.48 -24.30
N ARG A 128 -15.70 -2.76 -23.29
CA ARG A 128 -16.72 -1.82 -22.79
C ARG A 128 -16.53 -1.58 -21.30
N VAL A 129 -16.32 -0.33 -20.91
CA VAL A 129 -16.29 0.08 -19.50
C VAL A 129 -17.44 1.02 -19.20
N ARG A 130 -18.25 0.68 -18.20
CA ARG A 130 -19.50 1.39 -17.87
C ARG A 130 -19.62 1.62 -16.37
N ARG A 131 -20.00 2.84 -15.98
CA ARG A 131 -20.41 3.12 -14.60
C ARG A 131 -21.76 2.44 -14.35
N VAL A 132 -21.86 1.74 -13.23
CA VAL A 132 -23.10 1.11 -12.78
C VAL A 132 -23.58 1.84 -11.54
N ASP A 133 -24.81 2.33 -11.58
CA ASP A 133 -25.43 3.07 -10.48
C ASP A 133 -24.51 4.21 -10.00
N LYS A 134 -24.43 4.47 -8.68
CA LYS A 134 -23.61 5.56 -8.15
C LYS A 134 -22.14 5.21 -7.96
N SER A 135 -21.81 3.94 -7.73
CA SER A 135 -20.49 3.52 -7.24
C SER A 135 -19.96 2.23 -7.86
N GLY A 136 -20.71 1.57 -8.74
CA GLY A 136 -20.28 0.33 -9.39
C GLY A 136 -19.58 0.57 -10.73
N TRP A 137 -18.88 -0.46 -11.20
CA TRP A 137 -18.27 -0.49 -12.52
C TRP A 137 -18.49 -1.84 -13.18
N LEU A 138 -18.50 -1.82 -14.51
CA LEU A 138 -18.58 -3.01 -15.33
C LEU A 138 -17.56 -2.88 -16.46
N CYS A 139 -16.72 -3.89 -16.63
CA CYS A 139 -15.79 -4.04 -17.74
C CYS A 139 -16.10 -5.35 -18.49
N GLU A 140 -16.36 -5.27 -19.78
CA GLU A 140 -16.53 -6.42 -20.67
C GLU A 140 -15.39 -6.43 -21.68
N LEU A 141 -14.79 -7.60 -21.88
CA LEU A 141 -13.80 -7.87 -22.91
C LEU A 141 -14.28 -9.03 -23.77
N PHE A 142 -14.29 -8.83 -25.09
CA PHE A 142 -14.67 -9.85 -26.06
C PHE A 142 -13.50 -10.15 -26.99
N PHE A 143 -13.20 -11.43 -27.11
CA PHE A 143 -12.16 -11.99 -27.97
C PHE A 143 -12.81 -13.02 -28.91
N PRO A 144 -12.34 -13.20 -30.14
CA PRO A 144 -12.80 -14.26 -31.04
C PRO A 144 -12.27 -15.64 -30.65
N ASN A 145 -11.18 -15.69 -29.88
CA ASN A 145 -10.56 -16.91 -29.34
C ASN A 145 -10.43 -16.78 -27.81
N GLY A 146 -10.50 -17.89 -27.07
CA GLY A 146 -10.41 -17.84 -25.61
C GLY A 146 -9.11 -17.23 -25.11
N VAL A 147 -9.21 -16.25 -24.21
CA VAL A 147 -8.06 -15.63 -23.52
C VAL A 147 -7.89 -16.25 -22.13
N ASP A 148 -6.68 -16.16 -21.57
CA ASP A 148 -6.45 -16.44 -20.16
C ASP A 148 -7.28 -15.46 -19.30
N THR A 149 -8.24 -16.02 -18.54
CA THR A 149 -9.15 -15.25 -17.69
C THR A 149 -8.40 -14.51 -16.59
N ALA A 150 -7.41 -15.14 -15.95
CA ALA A 150 -6.65 -14.50 -14.89
C ALA A 150 -5.91 -13.28 -15.41
N GLN A 151 -5.30 -13.40 -16.59
CA GLN A 151 -4.69 -12.27 -17.29
C GLN A 151 -5.68 -11.14 -17.63
N ALA A 152 -6.88 -11.48 -18.09
CA ALA A 152 -7.92 -10.50 -18.40
C ALA A 152 -8.37 -9.73 -17.16
N VAL A 153 -8.64 -10.43 -16.05
CA VAL A 153 -9.03 -9.82 -14.78
C VAL A 153 -7.89 -8.99 -14.19
N ASP A 154 -6.66 -9.49 -14.27
CA ASP A 154 -5.44 -8.81 -13.83
C ASP A 154 -5.27 -7.46 -14.52
N ALA A 155 -5.46 -7.42 -15.84
CA ALA A 155 -5.43 -6.18 -16.63
C ALA A 155 -6.51 -5.18 -16.21
N VAL A 156 -7.71 -5.64 -15.84
CA VAL A 156 -8.80 -4.79 -15.32
C VAL A 156 -8.42 -4.18 -13.96
N VAL A 157 -7.88 -5.00 -13.04
CA VAL A 157 -7.43 -4.56 -11.71
C VAL A 157 -6.31 -3.52 -11.83
N HIS A 158 -5.30 -3.81 -12.65
CA HIS A 158 -4.18 -2.88 -12.88
C HIS A 158 -4.63 -1.61 -13.59
N GLY A 159 -5.53 -1.73 -14.56
CA GLY A 159 -6.13 -0.59 -15.25
C GLY A 159 -6.71 0.48 -14.32
N ALA A 160 -7.31 0.06 -13.21
CA ALA A 160 -7.89 0.95 -12.20
C ALA A 160 -6.85 1.54 -11.22
N ARG A 161 -5.61 1.03 -11.26
CA ARG A 161 -4.50 1.33 -10.33
C ARG A 161 -3.26 1.82 -11.08
N GLY A 162 -3.36 2.30 -12.31
CA GLY A 162 -2.21 2.78 -13.08
C GLY A 162 -1.38 1.69 -13.78
N ARG A 163 -0.44 2.12 -14.63
CA ARG A 163 0.19 1.23 -15.63
C ARG A 163 1.39 0.44 -15.12
N ARG A 164 2.18 0.97 -14.19
CA ARG A 164 3.36 0.27 -13.68
C ARG A 164 2.96 -0.67 -12.54
N ARG A 165 3.36 -1.94 -12.67
CA ARG A 165 3.21 -2.92 -11.60
C ARG A 165 4.18 -2.60 -10.47
N ALA A 166 3.72 -2.75 -9.23
CA ALA A 166 4.60 -2.68 -8.06
C ALA A 166 5.69 -3.76 -8.15
N PRO A 167 6.83 -3.60 -7.44
CA PRO A 167 7.85 -4.65 -7.36
C PRO A 167 7.23 -5.99 -6.94
N ALA A 168 7.72 -7.07 -7.55
CA ALA A 168 7.26 -8.41 -7.24
C ALA A 168 7.48 -8.75 -5.75
N ILE A 169 6.53 -9.49 -5.19
CA ILE A 169 6.59 -9.97 -3.81
C ILE A 169 7.40 -11.25 -3.78
N ALA A 170 8.52 -11.22 -3.04
CA ALA A 170 9.38 -12.37 -2.81
C ALA A 170 9.11 -12.99 -1.43
N PRO A 171 9.24 -14.33 -1.28
CA PRO A 171 9.56 -15.31 -2.32
C PRO A 171 8.39 -15.54 -3.29
N MET A 172 8.60 -16.21 -4.43
CA MET A 172 7.48 -16.68 -5.25
C MET A 172 6.81 -17.85 -4.52
N ALA A 173 5.48 -17.84 -4.39
CA ALA A 173 4.79 -18.86 -3.60
C ALA A 173 3.81 -19.68 -4.42
N VAL A 174 3.70 -20.95 -4.08
CA VAL A 174 2.53 -21.78 -4.38
C VAL A 174 1.65 -21.93 -3.16
N LEU A 175 0.35 -22.01 -3.38
CA LEU A 175 -0.67 -21.91 -2.34
C LEU A 175 -1.56 -23.15 -2.34
N ASN A 176 -1.97 -23.58 -1.16
CA ASN A 176 -2.92 -24.68 -1.00
C ASN A 176 -3.95 -24.36 0.07
N GLY A 177 -5.20 -24.77 -0.19
CA GLY A 177 -6.26 -24.82 0.80
C GLY A 177 -7.18 -23.58 0.82
N PRO A 178 -8.23 -23.63 1.65
CA PRO A 178 -9.16 -22.51 1.85
C PRO A 178 -8.44 -21.30 2.44
N GLU A 179 -8.94 -20.10 2.18
CA GLU A 179 -8.38 -18.83 2.68
C GLU A 179 -6.92 -18.53 2.24
N ALA A 180 -6.27 -19.39 1.46
CA ALA A 180 -4.91 -19.14 0.98
C ALA A 180 -4.82 -17.88 0.10
N ALA A 181 -5.92 -17.49 -0.56
CA ALA A 181 -6.02 -16.21 -1.27
C ALA A 181 -5.86 -15.00 -0.33
N LEU A 182 -6.28 -15.09 0.95
CA LEU A 182 -6.05 -14.02 1.95
C LEU A 182 -4.56 -13.80 2.21
N TRP A 183 -3.75 -14.85 2.04
CA TRP A 183 -2.31 -14.78 2.27
C TRP A 183 -1.56 -14.09 1.14
N ARG A 184 -2.08 -14.14 -0.09
CA ARG A 184 -1.41 -13.58 -1.27
C ARG A 184 -2.37 -12.98 -2.28
N SER A 185 -3.21 -12.06 -1.82
CA SER A 185 -4.16 -11.31 -2.66
C SER A 185 -3.47 -10.62 -3.84
N GLY A 186 -4.10 -10.66 -5.01
CA GLY A 186 -3.71 -9.87 -6.18
C GLY A 186 -2.53 -10.42 -7.00
N ASP A 187 -1.98 -11.58 -6.64
CA ASP A 187 -0.79 -12.13 -7.31
C ASP A 187 -1.17 -13.31 -8.23
N THR A 188 -1.22 -13.05 -9.54
CA THR A 188 -1.44 -14.10 -10.56
C THR A 188 -0.22 -14.99 -10.79
N GLY A 189 0.96 -14.59 -10.27
CA GLY A 189 2.15 -15.42 -10.22
C GLY A 189 2.05 -16.50 -9.15
N ALA A 190 1.21 -16.33 -8.13
CA ALA A 190 0.95 -17.36 -7.14
C ALA A 190 0.07 -18.47 -7.76
N ARG A 191 0.57 -19.71 -7.75
CA ARG A 191 -0.14 -20.86 -8.33
C ARG A 191 -0.67 -21.77 -7.24
N GLY A 192 -1.78 -22.46 -7.51
CA GLY A 192 -2.23 -23.54 -6.64
C GLY A 192 -1.31 -24.76 -6.70
N VAL A 193 -1.15 -25.45 -5.57
CA VAL A 193 -0.45 -26.74 -5.46
C VAL A 193 -1.31 -27.73 -4.67
N VAL A 194 -1.16 -29.04 -4.92
CA VAL A 194 -1.78 -30.10 -4.10
C VAL A 194 -1.16 -30.14 -2.71
N ALA A 195 -1.86 -30.70 -1.72
CA ALA A 195 -1.48 -30.58 -0.31
C ALA A 195 -0.19 -31.35 0.03
N GLU A 196 0.08 -32.44 -0.68
CA GLU A 196 1.26 -33.30 -0.56
C GLU A 196 2.47 -32.75 -1.32
N GLY A 197 2.26 -31.80 -2.24
CA GLY A 197 3.25 -31.46 -3.26
C GLY A 197 3.48 -32.61 -4.27
N PRO A 198 4.62 -32.63 -4.98
CA PRO A 198 5.63 -31.57 -5.02
C PRO A 198 5.13 -30.34 -5.78
N VAL A 199 5.90 -29.25 -5.72
CA VAL A 199 5.62 -28.06 -6.52
C VAL A 199 5.79 -28.41 -8.00
N PRO A 200 4.80 -28.13 -8.86
CA PRO A 200 4.93 -28.49 -10.27
C PRO A 200 6.09 -27.72 -10.91
N LEU A 201 6.70 -28.33 -11.92
CA LEU A 201 7.82 -27.74 -12.65
C LEU A 201 7.34 -27.19 -13.99
N ARG A 202 7.79 -25.99 -14.34
CA ARG A 202 7.79 -25.50 -15.72
C ARG A 202 9.11 -25.91 -16.36
N ARG A 203 9.08 -27.02 -17.10
CA ARG A 203 10.28 -27.75 -17.60
C ARG A 203 11.15 -28.23 -16.44
N VAL A 204 12.08 -27.38 -15.97
CA VAL A 204 13.01 -27.68 -14.87
C VAL A 204 12.93 -26.65 -13.74
N THR A 205 12.11 -25.61 -13.89
CA THR A 205 11.99 -24.51 -12.91
C THR A 205 10.73 -24.70 -12.08
N PRO A 206 10.81 -24.73 -10.73
CA PRO A 206 9.63 -24.74 -9.87
C PRO A 206 8.72 -23.53 -10.12
N PHE A 207 7.40 -23.72 -9.99
CA PHE A 207 6.44 -22.60 -10.04
C PHE A 207 6.50 -21.68 -8.82
N GLY A 208 7.17 -22.08 -7.74
CA GLY A 208 7.35 -21.26 -6.55
C GLY A 208 8.61 -21.70 -5.79
N ASP A 209 9.16 -20.76 -5.03
CA ASP A 209 10.31 -20.98 -4.13
C ASP A 209 9.84 -21.45 -2.75
N MET A 210 8.54 -21.36 -2.46
CA MET A 210 7.92 -21.72 -1.19
C MET A 210 6.49 -22.21 -1.38
N ALA A 211 6.05 -23.17 -0.57
CA ALA A 211 4.65 -23.55 -0.45
C ALA A 211 4.01 -23.00 0.85
N LEU A 212 2.78 -22.50 0.77
CA LEU A 212 1.98 -22.16 1.93
C LEU A 212 0.67 -22.95 1.91
N ARG A 213 0.45 -23.79 2.94
CA ARG A 213 -0.81 -24.54 3.10
C ARG A 213 -1.64 -23.93 4.22
N VAL A 214 -2.89 -23.61 3.92
CA VAL A 214 -3.85 -23.06 4.86
C VAL A 214 -4.95 -24.09 5.10
N SER A 215 -5.09 -24.56 6.33
CA SER A 215 -6.04 -25.63 6.68
C SER A 215 -6.84 -25.29 7.93
N GLY A 216 -8.11 -25.70 7.95
CA GLY A 216 -8.95 -25.62 9.15
C GLY A 216 -8.80 -26.83 10.08
N THR A 217 -7.94 -27.79 9.73
CA THR A 217 -7.67 -29.04 10.45
C THR A 217 -6.18 -29.13 10.82
N ALA A 218 -5.90 -29.82 11.94
CA ALA A 218 -4.53 -30.01 12.42
C ALA A 218 -3.78 -31.09 11.62
N GLU A 219 -4.50 -32.10 11.14
CA GLU A 219 -3.94 -33.16 10.29
C GLU A 219 -3.60 -32.60 8.90
N ARG A 220 -2.36 -32.81 8.46
CA ARG A 220 -1.86 -32.37 7.17
C ARG A 220 -1.09 -33.51 6.52
N PRO A 221 -1.25 -33.75 5.20
CA PRO A 221 -0.44 -34.72 4.50
C PRO A 221 1.05 -34.41 4.62
N GLU A 222 1.87 -35.45 4.55
CA GLU A 222 3.33 -35.27 4.48
C GLU A 222 3.70 -34.49 3.23
N TRP A 223 4.63 -33.54 3.37
CA TRP A 223 5.12 -32.75 2.25
C TRP A 223 6.22 -33.51 1.52
N THR A 224 6.03 -33.72 0.22
CA THR A 224 6.88 -34.61 -0.59
C THR A 224 7.93 -33.88 -1.42
N ASP A 225 7.90 -32.55 -1.50
CA ASP A 225 8.91 -31.78 -2.23
C ASP A 225 10.20 -31.66 -1.41
N PRO A 226 11.33 -32.20 -1.87
CA PRO A 226 12.59 -32.12 -1.14
C PRO A 226 13.32 -30.79 -1.34
N VAL A 227 12.90 -29.96 -2.31
CA VAL A 227 13.58 -28.71 -2.68
C VAL A 227 12.81 -27.50 -2.18
N VAL A 228 11.49 -27.47 -2.37
CA VAL A 228 10.67 -26.32 -2.00
C VAL A 228 10.13 -26.50 -0.58
N PRO A 229 10.49 -25.63 0.39
CA PRO A 229 9.98 -25.71 1.74
C PRO A 229 8.48 -25.38 1.79
N VAL A 230 7.78 -25.96 2.77
CA VAL A 230 6.38 -25.69 3.06
C VAL A 230 6.23 -25.03 4.42
N LEU A 231 5.38 -24.01 4.49
CA LEU A 231 4.85 -23.48 5.75
C LEU A 231 3.35 -23.74 5.86
N ASP A 232 2.95 -23.92 7.11
CA ASP A 232 1.62 -24.34 7.48
C ASP A 232 0.93 -23.23 8.29
N ARG A 233 -0.28 -22.86 7.88
CA ARG A 233 -1.14 -21.87 8.54
C ARG A 233 -2.54 -22.40 8.76
N SER A 234 -3.25 -21.78 9.71
CA SER A 234 -4.63 -22.13 10.04
C SER A 234 -5.60 -21.17 9.38
N THR A 235 -6.80 -21.64 9.04
CA THR A 235 -7.89 -20.74 8.64
C THR A 235 -8.37 -19.91 9.82
N THR A 236 -8.92 -18.73 9.56
CA THR A 236 -9.59 -17.88 10.56
C THR A 236 -10.83 -18.54 11.18
N GLY A 237 -11.41 -19.54 10.51
CA GLY A 237 -12.44 -20.39 11.12
C GLY A 237 -11.92 -21.32 12.20
N ALA A 238 -10.62 -21.68 12.18
CA ALA A 238 -10.03 -22.64 13.11
C ALA A 238 -9.98 -22.14 14.55
N ASP A 239 -9.78 -20.83 14.75
CA ASP A 239 -9.75 -20.15 16.05
C ASP A 239 -11.03 -19.34 16.32
N SER A 240 -12.14 -19.62 15.62
CA SER A 240 -13.42 -18.99 15.93
C SER A 240 -13.84 -19.22 17.40
N TRP A 241 -14.51 -18.24 18.01
CA TRP A 241 -14.92 -18.34 19.42
C TRP A 241 -15.81 -19.55 19.70
N ALA A 242 -16.65 -19.94 18.75
CA ALA A 242 -17.48 -21.13 18.83
C ALA A 242 -16.63 -22.42 18.96
N ARG A 243 -15.46 -22.49 18.28
CA ARG A 243 -14.53 -23.62 18.40
C ARG A 243 -13.68 -23.54 19.67
N ILE A 244 -13.26 -22.34 20.07
CA ILE A 244 -12.49 -22.11 21.30
C ILE A 244 -13.32 -22.39 22.56
N ALA A 245 -14.63 -22.12 22.55
CA ALA A 245 -15.51 -22.41 23.67
C ALA A 245 -15.97 -23.89 23.72
N GLY A 246 -15.65 -24.69 22.70
CA GLY A 246 -15.99 -26.11 22.62
C GLY A 246 -15.14 -27.00 23.54
N PRO A 247 -15.46 -28.31 23.64
CA PRO A 247 -14.82 -29.26 24.56
C PRO A 247 -13.29 -29.35 24.41
N ASP A 248 -12.79 -29.22 23.17
CA ASP A 248 -11.36 -29.28 22.83
C ASP A 248 -10.67 -27.90 22.88
N GLY A 249 -11.42 -26.85 23.17
CA GLY A 249 -10.97 -25.46 23.11
C GLY A 249 -9.81 -25.10 24.04
N PRO A 250 -9.83 -25.50 25.33
CA PRO A 250 -8.74 -25.22 26.26
C PRO A 250 -7.38 -25.84 25.87
N ALA A 251 -7.38 -26.98 25.16
CA ALA A 251 -6.15 -27.57 24.63
C ALA A 251 -5.62 -26.75 23.43
N ARG A 252 -6.51 -26.36 22.52
CA ARG A 252 -6.18 -25.54 21.34
C ARG A 252 -5.66 -24.14 21.69
N VAL A 253 -6.19 -23.51 22.75
CA VAL A 253 -5.71 -22.20 23.23
C VAL A 253 -4.33 -22.29 23.89
N ARG A 254 -3.97 -23.44 24.49
CA ARG A 254 -2.63 -23.65 25.07
C ARG A 254 -1.56 -23.91 24.00
N GLU A 255 -1.95 -24.50 22.87
CA GLU A 255 -1.08 -24.73 21.71
C GLU A 255 -1.00 -23.49 20.80
N ALA A 256 -2.09 -22.72 20.68
CA ALA A 256 -2.17 -21.47 19.94
C ALA A 256 -1.85 -20.28 20.85
N VAL A 257 -0.56 -20.05 21.12
CA VAL A 257 -0.10 -18.74 21.57
C VAL A 257 0.47 -18.01 20.35
N PRO A 258 -0.33 -17.25 19.58
CA PRO A 258 0.21 -16.48 18.47
C PRO A 258 0.88 -15.23 19.04
N GLU A 259 2.07 -15.40 19.63
CA GLU A 259 3.01 -14.29 19.78
C GLU A 259 3.52 -13.82 18.40
N ALA A 260 3.38 -14.65 17.36
CA ALA A 260 3.85 -14.33 16.03
C ALA A 260 2.81 -13.51 15.25
N VAL A 261 3.10 -12.22 15.09
CA VAL A 261 2.45 -11.32 14.09
C VAL A 261 2.33 -12.02 12.73
N HIS A 262 3.29 -12.87 12.35
CA HIS A 262 3.34 -13.62 11.07
C HIS A 262 2.35 -14.79 10.95
N ALA A 263 1.59 -15.11 12.01
CA ALA A 263 0.49 -16.08 11.96
C ALA A 263 -0.81 -15.47 11.40
N ILE A 264 -0.89 -14.14 11.31
CA ILE A 264 -2.05 -13.43 10.77
C ILE A 264 -1.88 -13.20 9.27
N ALA A 265 -2.89 -13.55 8.48
CA ALA A 265 -2.90 -13.27 7.05
C ALA A 265 -2.66 -11.75 6.80
N PRO A 266 -1.81 -11.39 5.83
CA PRO A 266 -1.46 -10.01 5.55
C PRO A 266 -2.65 -9.16 5.11
N LEU A 267 -2.44 -7.86 5.18
CA LEU A 267 -3.30 -6.83 4.62
C LEU A 267 -3.01 -6.72 3.12
N ASP A 268 -4.03 -6.33 2.35
CA ASP A 268 -3.85 -5.88 0.97
C ASP A 268 -3.57 -4.37 0.98
N GLU A 269 -2.30 -3.97 1.18
CA GLU A 269 -1.94 -2.54 1.24
C GLU A 269 -2.23 -1.78 -0.05
N LEU A 270 -2.54 -2.44 -1.18
CA LEU A 270 -2.90 -1.75 -2.42
C LEU A 270 -4.34 -1.21 -2.40
N THR A 271 -5.23 -1.76 -1.58
CA THR A 271 -6.61 -1.24 -1.40
C THR A 271 -6.90 -0.79 0.03
N VAL A 272 -6.29 -1.43 1.02
CA VAL A 272 -6.45 -1.12 2.45
C VAL A 272 -5.32 -0.20 2.88
N ASN A 273 -5.48 1.09 2.58
CA ASN A 273 -4.44 2.10 2.76
C ASN A 273 -5.05 3.48 3.08
N PRO A 274 -4.24 4.51 3.37
CA PRO A 274 -4.76 5.77 3.88
C PRO A 274 -5.34 6.70 2.80
N ILE A 275 -5.65 6.21 1.60
CA ILE A 275 -6.12 7.07 0.51
C ILE A 275 -7.53 7.63 0.80
N GLY A 276 -7.71 8.92 0.53
CA GLY A 276 -9.02 9.57 0.55
C GLY A 276 -9.59 9.85 1.94
N PHE A 277 -8.75 10.21 2.92
CA PHE A 277 -9.24 10.70 4.22
C PHE A 277 -9.98 12.02 4.11
N ASP A 278 -11.12 12.11 4.81
CA ASP A 278 -11.80 13.37 5.05
C ASP A 278 -11.11 14.11 6.20
N LYS A 279 -11.13 15.43 6.11
CA LYS A 279 -10.61 16.36 7.12
C LYS A 279 -11.62 16.65 8.22
N SER A 280 -12.86 16.16 8.13
CA SER A 280 -13.91 16.45 9.10
C SER A 280 -13.47 16.19 10.55
N GLU A 281 -13.34 17.28 11.32
CA GLU A 281 -12.90 17.29 12.72
C GLU A 281 -14.04 16.94 13.68
N LYS A 282 -15.28 17.18 13.24
CA LYS A 282 -16.50 17.08 14.05
C LYS A 282 -17.25 15.77 13.85
N GLY A 283 -16.57 14.77 13.28
CA GLY A 283 -17.11 13.43 13.11
C GLY A 283 -17.54 12.79 14.45
N PRO A 284 -18.55 11.91 14.45
CA PRO A 284 -18.87 11.13 15.62
C PRO A 284 -17.76 10.11 15.91
N LEU A 285 -17.73 9.60 17.14
CA LEU A 285 -16.97 8.38 17.44
C LEU A 285 -17.76 7.18 16.93
N GLY A 286 -17.03 6.21 16.39
CA GLY A 286 -17.56 4.88 16.13
C GLY A 286 -17.08 3.87 17.15
N ASP A 287 -17.74 2.72 17.17
CA ASP A 287 -17.40 1.59 18.03
C ASP A 287 -17.34 0.34 17.14
N LEU A 288 -16.20 -0.35 17.15
CA LEU A 288 -16.04 -1.68 16.58
C LEU A 288 -16.51 -2.69 17.63
N THR A 289 -17.72 -3.23 17.45
CA THR A 289 -18.42 -4.11 18.41
C THR A 289 -19.03 -5.31 17.67
N VAL A 290 -19.80 -6.16 18.36
CA VAL A 290 -20.56 -7.26 17.71
C VAL A 290 -22.02 -6.91 17.48
N HIS A 291 -22.53 -7.36 16.33
CA HIS A 291 -23.95 -7.46 16.05
C HIS A 291 -24.26 -8.81 15.40
N GLY A 292 -25.00 -9.66 16.10
CA GLY A 292 -25.18 -11.05 15.69
C GLY A 292 -23.90 -11.85 15.85
N ASP A 293 -23.41 -12.45 14.76
CA ASP A 293 -22.18 -13.24 14.68
C ASP A 293 -21.01 -12.49 14.01
N ARG A 294 -21.20 -11.20 13.68
CA ARG A 294 -20.22 -10.37 12.98
C ARG A 294 -19.73 -9.20 13.82
N ALA A 295 -18.46 -8.86 13.62
CA ALA A 295 -17.94 -7.56 14.04
C ALA A 295 -18.52 -6.47 13.12
N VAL A 296 -18.92 -5.35 13.71
CA VAL A 296 -19.50 -4.21 13.03
C VAL A 296 -18.87 -2.93 13.54
N VAL A 297 -18.67 -1.94 12.66
CA VAL A 297 -18.39 -0.58 13.07
C VAL A 297 -19.71 0.19 13.10
N ARG A 298 -20.06 0.73 14.27
CA ARG A 298 -21.29 1.50 14.49
C ARG A 298 -20.98 2.94 14.83
N ALA A 299 -21.86 3.85 14.45
CA ALA A 299 -21.88 5.22 14.99
C ALA A 299 -23.25 5.45 15.63
N GLY A 300 -23.29 5.47 16.96
CA GLY A 300 -24.53 5.37 17.72
C GLY A 300 -25.29 4.09 17.34
N ASN A 301 -26.56 4.24 16.90
CA ASN A 301 -27.39 3.09 16.56
C ASN A 301 -27.16 2.53 15.15
N LYS A 302 -26.47 3.27 14.27
CA LYS A 302 -26.31 2.91 12.86
C LYS A 302 -25.11 2.00 12.66
N VAL A 303 -25.32 0.85 12.01
CA VAL A 303 -24.23 0.02 11.47
C VAL A 303 -23.69 0.68 10.20
N LEU A 304 -22.40 0.98 10.17
CA LEU A 304 -21.72 1.59 9.03
C LEU A 304 -21.01 0.53 8.18
N VAL A 305 -20.37 -0.43 8.84
CA VAL A 305 -19.60 -1.52 8.24
C VAL A 305 -19.91 -2.80 8.99
N THR A 306 -20.08 -3.89 8.24
CA THR A 306 -20.08 -5.26 8.77
C THR A 306 -18.82 -5.93 8.26
N VAL A 307 -17.90 -6.25 9.16
CA VAL A 307 -16.61 -6.86 8.83
C VAL A 307 -16.83 -8.32 8.43
N ALA A 308 -16.10 -8.77 7.41
CA ALA A 308 -16.16 -10.16 6.97
C ALA A 308 -15.72 -11.14 8.07
N ALA A 309 -16.10 -12.41 7.92
CA ALA A 309 -15.79 -13.49 8.87
C ALA A 309 -14.30 -13.61 9.19
N ASP A 310 -13.49 -13.42 8.16
CA ASP A 310 -12.04 -13.55 8.13
C ASP A 310 -11.31 -12.25 8.53
N GLY A 311 -12.06 -11.26 9.02
CA GLY A 311 -11.53 -9.96 9.39
C GLY A 311 -11.22 -9.03 8.22
N THR A 312 -11.62 -9.37 6.98
CA THR A 312 -11.40 -8.48 5.82
C THR A 312 -12.17 -7.18 6.00
N VAL A 313 -11.44 -6.07 5.89
CA VAL A 313 -11.96 -4.71 5.75
C VAL A 313 -11.61 -4.24 4.34
N THR A 314 -12.59 -3.67 3.64
CA THR A 314 -12.40 -3.24 2.24
C THR A 314 -12.16 -1.73 2.12
N ASP A 315 -11.67 -1.30 0.97
CA ASP A 315 -11.58 0.11 0.57
C ASP A 315 -12.94 0.84 0.61
N VAL A 316 -14.05 0.14 0.32
CA VAL A 316 -15.40 0.68 0.45
C VAL A 316 -15.82 0.83 1.91
N ASP A 317 -15.42 -0.11 2.78
CA ASP A 317 -15.63 0.02 4.22
C ASP A 317 -14.86 1.21 4.78
N LEU A 318 -13.57 1.34 4.45
CA LEU A 318 -12.77 2.50 4.84
C LEU A 318 -13.41 3.82 4.37
N ALA A 319 -13.91 3.88 3.13
CA ALA A 319 -14.61 5.06 2.61
C ALA A 319 -15.84 5.43 3.45
N ARG A 320 -16.59 4.45 3.97
CA ARG A 320 -17.74 4.69 4.86
C ARG A 320 -17.31 5.20 6.23
N LEU A 321 -16.09 4.92 6.68
CA LEU A 321 -15.58 5.29 7.99
C LEU A 321 -14.81 6.62 8.01
N ARG A 322 -14.43 7.19 6.85
CA ARG A 322 -13.62 8.42 6.77
C ARG A 322 -14.18 9.63 7.51
N HIS A 323 -15.50 9.70 7.69
CA HIS A 323 -16.17 10.80 8.40
C HIS A 323 -16.16 10.65 9.92
N LEU A 324 -15.71 9.50 10.45
CA LEU A 324 -15.61 9.27 11.89
C LEU A 324 -14.38 9.98 12.45
N ARG A 325 -14.50 10.48 13.67
CA ARG A 325 -13.37 11.06 14.39
C ARG A 325 -12.37 10.01 14.84
N ALA A 326 -12.86 8.89 15.36
CA ALA A 326 -12.08 7.72 15.72
C ALA A 326 -13.02 6.53 15.90
N VAL A 327 -12.46 5.32 15.97
CA VAL A 327 -13.19 4.09 16.29
C VAL A 327 -12.62 3.49 17.57
N ARG A 328 -13.48 3.27 18.57
CA ARG A 328 -13.14 2.51 19.76
C ARG A 328 -13.19 1.02 19.44
N VAL A 329 -12.16 0.28 19.82
CA VAL A 329 -12.14 -1.17 19.69
C VAL A 329 -12.69 -1.80 20.96
N ASP A 330 -13.84 -2.46 20.82
CA ASP A 330 -14.39 -3.34 21.85
C ASP A 330 -14.00 -4.79 21.53
N TRP A 331 -13.11 -5.33 22.36
CA TRP A 331 -12.57 -6.67 22.21
C TRP A 331 -13.59 -7.80 22.50
N SER A 332 -14.76 -7.49 23.05
CA SER A 332 -15.77 -8.51 23.36
C SER A 332 -16.49 -9.08 22.12
N GLY A 333 -16.36 -8.40 20.96
CA GLY A 333 -17.21 -8.64 19.80
C GLY A 333 -16.46 -8.88 18.49
N HIS A 334 -15.96 -10.10 18.26
CA HIS A 334 -15.35 -10.51 16.99
C HIS A 334 -15.71 -11.95 16.60
N ALA A 335 -15.38 -12.38 15.37
CA ALA A 335 -15.60 -13.76 14.90
C ALA A 335 -14.60 -14.78 15.51
N GLY A 336 -13.39 -14.31 15.84
CA GLY A 336 -12.31 -15.07 16.45
C GLY A 336 -11.06 -14.18 16.60
N PRO A 337 -10.00 -14.65 17.29
CA PRO A 337 -8.76 -13.91 17.50
C PRO A 337 -8.11 -13.41 16.20
N SER A 338 -7.85 -14.29 15.24
CA SER A 338 -7.15 -13.91 14.00
C SER A 338 -7.94 -12.92 13.16
N ALA A 339 -9.26 -13.13 13.04
CA ALA A 339 -10.16 -12.22 12.33
C ALA A 339 -10.23 -10.83 13.01
N ALA A 340 -10.25 -10.78 14.34
CA ALA A 340 -10.25 -9.53 15.11
C ALA A 340 -8.95 -8.74 14.88
N VAL A 341 -7.81 -9.41 15.03
CA VAL A 341 -6.48 -8.80 14.82
C VAL A 341 -6.36 -8.26 13.41
N ARG A 342 -6.77 -9.05 12.41
CA ARG A 342 -6.73 -8.63 11.00
C ARG A 342 -7.63 -7.42 10.74
N ALA A 343 -8.85 -7.39 11.30
CA ALA A 343 -9.76 -6.25 11.16
C ALA A 343 -9.18 -4.96 11.78
N VAL A 344 -8.67 -5.03 13.01
CA VAL A 344 -8.07 -3.89 13.71
C VAL A 344 -6.81 -3.39 12.98
N ALA A 345 -5.93 -4.30 12.56
CA ALA A 345 -4.75 -3.94 11.76
C ALA A 345 -5.15 -3.31 10.41
N SER A 346 -6.21 -3.81 9.75
CA SER A 346 -6.71 -3.26 8.49
C SER A 346 -7.24 -1.83 8.66
N LEU A 347 -8.01 -1.58 9.72
CA LEU A 347 -8.52 -0.23 10.03
C LEU A 347 -7.37 0.74 10.32
N ALA A 348 -6.37 0.30 11.09
CA ALA A 348 -5.17 1.09 11.39
C ALA A 348 -4.34 1.38 10.12
N ALA A 349 -4.05 0.38 9.29
CA ALA A 349 -3.34 0.55 8.01
C ALA A 349 -4.11 1.45 7.03
N GLY A 350 -5.43 1.29 7.02
CA GLY A 350 -6.36 2.16 6.35
C GLY A 350 -6.36 3.58 6.89
N GLY A 351 -5.64 3.90 7.98
CA GLY A 351 -5.48 5.22 8.62
C GLY A 351 -6.62 5.64 9.56
N VAL A 352 -7.56 4.75 9.87
CA VAL A 352 -8.68 5.08 10.77
C VAL A 352 -8.08 5.33 12.16
N PRO A 353 -8.31 6.48 12.82
CA PRO A 353 -7.84 6.68 14.18
C PRO A 353 -8.53 5.66 15.10
N LEU A 354 -7.73 4.85 15.79
CA LEU A 354 -8.21 3.80 16.69
C LEU A 354 -7.74 4.04 18.11
N LEU A 355 -8.54 3.62 19.06
CA LEU A 355 -8.16 3.51 20.46
C LEU A 355 -8.84 2.30 21.08
N SER A 356 -8.26 1.77 22.16
CA SER A 356 -8.87 0.67 22.90
C SER A 356 -8.58 0.76 24.39
N GLY A 357 -9.39 0.05 25.19
CA GLY A 357 -8.95 -0.37 26.52
C GLY A 357 -7.82 -1.41 26.43
N PRO A 358 -7.51 -2.11 27.55
CA PRO A 358 -6.50 -3.15 27.56
C PRO A 358 -6.70 -4.17 26.44
N VAL A 359 -5.64 -4.41 25.65
CA VAL A 359 -5.66 -5.42 24.58
C VAL A 359 -5.54 -6.81 25.22
N PRO A 360 -6.48 -7.73 24.95
CA PRO A 360 -6.45 -9.06 25.53
C PRO A 360 -5.31 -9.90 24.93
N SER A 361 -4.81 -10.87 25.69
CA SER A 361 -3.67 -11.71 25.28
C SER A 361 -3.89 -12.49 23.99
N TRP A 362 -5.13 -12.89 23.69
CA TRP A 362 -5.46 -13.57 22.44
C TRP A 362 -5.28 -12.67 21.20
N ALA A 363 -5.24 -11.35 21.37
CA ALA A 363 -4.98 -10.38 20.30
C ALA A 363 -3.50 -10.02 20.16
N ALA A 364 -2.58 -10.78 20.80
CA ALA A 364 -1.13 -10.54 20.75
C ALA A 364 -0.56 -10.45 19.32
N GLY A 365 -1.20 -11.12 18.35
CA GLY A 365 -0.86 -11.03 16.94
C GLY A 365 -0.87 -9.61 16.36
N LEU A 366 -1.46 -8.60 17.03
CA LEU A 366 -1.33 -7.20 16.65
C LEU A 366 0.12 -6.69 16.63
N GLY A 367 0.97 -7.24 17.49
CA GLY A 367 2.32 -6.73 17.74
C GLY A 367 2.36 -5.64 18.80
N SER A 368 3.51 -5.48 19.45
CA SER A 368 3.70 -4.54 20.57
C SER A 368 3.55 -3.07 20.14
N SER A 369 4.03 -2.71 18.95
CA SER A 369 3.95 -1.35 18.41
C SER A 369 2.49 -0.89 18.28
N LEU A 370 1.64 -1.70 17.65
CA LEU A 370 0.24 -1.36 17.43
C LEU A 370 -0.57 -1.40 18.74
N THR A 371 -0.34 -2.41 19.60
CA THR A 371 -0.95 -2.50 20.93
C THR A 371 -0.63 -1.28 21.80
N GLY A 372 0.65 -0.85 21.82
CA GLY A 372 1.07 0.32 22.59
C GLY A 372 0.36 1.59 22.16
N LEU A 373 0.26 1.83 20.84
CA LEU A 373 -0.44 2.98 20.29
C LEU A 373 -1.95 2.96 20.60
N LEU A 374 -2.61 1.81 20.44
CA LEU A 374 -4.05 1.67 20.71
C LEU A 374 -4.42 2.00 22.16
N THR A 375 -3.59 1.58 23.11
CA THR A 375 -3.84 1.74 24.55
C THR A 375 -3.38 3.08 25.12
N ALA A 376 -2.44 3.76 24.46
CA ALA A 376 -1.90 5.04 24.92
C ALA A 376 -2.80 6.24 24.61
N ALA A 377 -3.66 6.15 23.59
CA ALA A 377 -4.52 7.26 23.16
C ALA A 377 -5.81 7.34 23.99
N ALA A 378 -6.15 8.55 24.44
CA ALA A 378 -7.45 8.84 25.04
C ALA A 378 -8.38 9.51 24.01
N GLU A 379 -9.70 9.39 24.23
CA GLU A 379 -10.69 10.05 23.35
C GLU A 379 -10.51 11.56 23.26
N ALA A 380 -10.04 12.19 24.35
CA ALA A 380 -9.79 13.62 24.40
C ALA A 380 -8.65 14.02 23.44
N ASP A 381 -7.62 13.20 23.30
CA ASP A 381 -6.49 13.46 22.39
C ASP A 381 -6.94 13.49 20.93
N LEU A 382 -7.91 12.65 20.59
CA LEU A 382 -8.44 12.53 19.22
C LEU A 382 -9.49 13.60 18.89
N SER A 383 -9.79 14.50 19.84
CA SER A 383 -10.64 15.66 19.60
C SER A 383 -9.90 16.84 18.95
N ASP A 384 -8.57 16.95 19.18
CA ASP A 384 -7.73 17.85 18.41
C ASP A 384 -7.31 17.21 17.10
N ARG A 385 -7.49 17.93 15.99
CA ARG A 385 -7.21 17.39 14.66
C ARG A 385 -5.75 17.01 14.46
N LEU A 386 -4.81 17.83 14.94
CA LEU A 386 -3.38 17.57 14.73
C LEU A 386 -2.98 16.31 15.49
N SER A 387 -3.31 16.24 16.78
CA SER A 387 -3.04 15.05 17.61
C SER A 387 -3.67 13.78 17.03
N ARG A 388 -4.91 13.88 16.52
CA ARG A 388 -5.60 12.77 15.84
C ARG A 388 -4.89 12.30 14.58
N GLU A 389 -4.45 13.22 13.72
CA GLU A 389 -3.74 12.88 12.47
C GLU A 389 -2.36 12.30 12.76
N GLU A 390 -1.63 12.84 13.74
CA GLU A 390 -0.36 12.27 14.20
C GLU A 390 -0.53 10.85 14.76
N HIS A 391 -1.60 10.61 15.52
CA HIS A 391 -1.94 9.28 16.04
C HIS A 391 -2.27 8.29 14.93
N SER A 392 -3.12 8.70 13.97
CA SER A 392 -3.42 7.91 12.76
C SER A 392 -2.14 7.53 12.00
N ILE A 393 -1.20 8.47 11.85
CA ILE A 393 0.09 8.22 11.19
C ILE A 393 0.90 7.14 11.91
N ARG A 394 1.00 7.22 13.24
CA ARG A 394 1.74 6.22 14.01
C ARG A 394 1.08 4.84 13.90
N LEU A 395 -0.26 4.77 13.99
CA LEU A 395 -1.02 3.53 13.83
C LEU A 395 -0.80 2.88 12.47
N ARG A 396 -0.94 3.65 11.38
CA ARG A 396 -0.78 3.10 10.02
C ARG A 396 0.65 2.68 9.73
N ARG A 397 1.67 3.39 10.24
CA ARG A 397 3.07 2.97 10.12
C ARG A 397 3.27 1.60 10.76
N ALA A 398 2.81 1.41 12.00
CA ALA A 398 2.90 0.13 12.69
C ALA A 398 2.16 -0.97 11.92
N ALA A 399 0.90 -0.73 11.54
CA ALA A 399 0.09 -1.71 10.85
C ALA A 399 0.66 -2.12 9.47
N LEU A 400 1.09 -1.16 8.64
CA LEU A 400 1.65 -1.45 7.31
C LEU A 400 3.02 -2.15 7.39
N ARG A 401 3.87 -1.76 8.35
CA ARG A 401 5.19 -2.39 8.56
C ARG A 401 5.07 -3.84 9.07
N ASP A 402 4.10 -4.12 9.94
CA ASP A 402 3.99 -5.43 10.60
C ASP A 402 3.04 -6.40 9.87
N HIS A 403 2.04 -5.87 9.15
CA HIS A 403 0.95 -6.65 8.55
C HIS A 403 0.80 -6.49 7.04
N GLY A 404 1.55 -5.59 6.39
CA GLY A 404 1.55 -5.48 4.94
C GLY A 404 2.05 -6.77 4.26
N GLN A 405 1.51 -7.08 3.10
CA GLN A 405 1.83 -8.23 2.26
C GLN A 405 3.33 -8.37 2.00
N ARG A 406 4.02 -7.27 1.65
CA ARG A 406 5.47 -7.32 1.39
C ARG A 406 6.27 -7.72 2.64
N SER A 407 5.96 -7.12 3.79
CA SER A 407 6.61 -7.44 5.06
C SER A 407 6.33 -8.88 5.48
N ARG A 408 5.06 -9.31 5.38
CA ARG A 408 4.64 -10.65 5.75
C ARG A 408 5.36 -11.72 4.93
N TRP A 409 5.41 -11.59 3.60
CA TRP A 409 6.07 -12.60 2.77
C TRP A 409 7.59 -12.65 2.94
N ARG A 410 8.22 -11.53 3.28
CA ARG A 410 9.63 -11.54 3.69
C ARG A 410 9.83 -12.30 5.01
N ALA A 411 8.97 -12.08 5.99
CA ALA A 411 9.05 -12.83 7.25
C ALA A 411 8.81 -14.34 7.04
N LEU A 412 7.82 -14.72 6.22
CA LEU A 412 7.57 -16.11 5.86
C LEU A 412 8.74 -16.74 5.10
N GLY A 413 9.35 -16.01 4.16
CA GLY A 413 10.54 -16.47 3.46
C GLY A 413 11.72 -16.69 4.40
N ALA A 414 11.93 -15.81 5.38
CA ALA A 414 12.95 -15.97 6.40
C ALA A 414 12.67 -17.18 7.32
N GLU A 415 11.42 -17.38 7.74
CA GLU A 415 10.96 -18.56 8.50
C GLU A 415 11.22 -19.87 7.72
N ALA A 416 11.01 -19.84 6.40
CA ALA A 416 11.28 -20.97 5.51
C ALA A 416 12.77 -21.13 5.12
N GLY A 417 13.67 -20.25 5.58
CA GLY A 417 15.10 -20.29 5.25
C GLY A 417 15.44 -19.90 3.80
N ILE A 418 14.56 -19.17 3.12
CA ILE A 418 14.73 -18.76 1.72
C ILE A 418 15.58 -17.49 1.66
N PRO A 419 16.63 -17.44 0.81
CA PRO A 419 17.37 -16.21 0.54
C PRO A 419 16.47 -15.16 -0.11
N LEU A 420 16.31 -14.01 0.54
CA LEU A 420 15.46 -12.94 0.06
C LEU A 420 16.28 -11.82 -0.59
N PRO A 421 15.74 -11.15 -1.63
CA PRO A 421 16.32 -9.92 -2.12
C PRO A 421 16.47 -8.89 -0.99
N ARG A 422 17.51 -8.06 -1.05
CA ARG A 422 17.64 -6.91 -0.14
C ARG A 422 16.46 -5.95 -0.29
N GLU A 423 16.18 -5.18 0.75
CA GLU A 423 15.26 -4.06 0.63
C GLU A 423 15.85 -2.97 -0.29
N PRO A 424 14.99 -2.20 -0.98
CA PRO A 424 15.47 -1.17 -1.88
C PRO A 424 16.23 -0.10 -1.11
N ARG A 425 17.42 0.23 -1.58
CA ARG A 425 18.26 1.29 -1.02
C ARG A 425 17.80 2.65 -1.55
N VAL A 426 17.74 3.64 -0.68
CA VAL A 426 17.43 5.03 -1.02
C VAL A 426 18.73 5.82 -1.20
N SER A 427 18.93 6.41 -2.37
CA SER A 427 19.98 7.41 -2.60
C SER A 427 19.40 8.81 -2.38
N VAL A 428 19.85 9.47 -1.34
CA VAL A 428 19.49 10.86 -1.05
C VAL A 428 20.38 11.78 -1.88
N ILE A 429 19.77 12.54 -2.79
CA ILE A 429 20.44 13.53 -3.62
C ILE A 429 20.32 14.89 -2.93
N LEU A 430 21.42 15.33 -2.33
CA LEU A 430 21.54 16.59 -1.61
C LEU A 430 22.47 17.52 -2.40
N CYS A 431 21.89 18.53 -3.06
CA CYS A 431 22.66 19.55 -3.78
C CYS A 431 22.52 20.89 -3.08
N THR A 432 23.64 21.55 -2.77
CA THR A 432 23.62 22.84 -2.06
C THR A 432 24.60 23.83 -2.65
N ARG A 433 24.28 25.13 -2.54
CA ARG A 433 25.19 26.28 -2.79
C ARG A 433 25.58 26.99 -1.49
N ARG A 434 25.24 26.41 -0.33
CA ARG A 434 25.27 27.00 1.01
C ARG A 434 26.15 26.13 1.92
N PRO A 435 27.46 26.40 2.02
CA PRO A 435 28.38 25.64 2.88
C PRO A 435 27.86 25.47 4.32
N GLU A 436 27.24 26.52 4.86
CA GLU A 436 26.68 26.58 6.21
C GLU A 436 25.49 25.64 6.45
N MET A 437 24.80 25.21 5.38
CA MET A 437 23.64 24.31 5.48
C MET A 437 23.99 22.83 5.39
N VAL A 438 25.23 22.49 5.03
CA VAL A 438 25.68 21.09 4.88
C VAL A 438 25.50 20.32 6.19
N GLY A 439 26.00 20.86 7.30
CA GLY A 439 25.90 20.23 8.61
C GLY A 439 24.45 20.00 9.06
N PHE A 440 23.58 20.98 8.83
CA PHE A 440 22.16 20.90 9.15
C PHE A 440 21.45 19.82 8.31
N ALA A 441 21.66 19.81 7.00
CA ALA A 441 21.04 18.83 6.10
C ALA A 441 21.51 17.40 6.42
N LEU A 442 22.82 17.19 6.61
CA LEU A 442 23.37 15.88 6.96
C LEU A 442 22.88 15.38 8.32
N ALA A 443 22.71 16.25 9.32
CA ALA A 443 22.13 15.88 10.62
C ALA A 443 20.71 15.31 10.48
N GLN A 444 19.89 15.91 9.61
CA GLN A 444 18.53 15.44 9.36
C GLN A 444 18.45 14.13 8.57
N ILE A 445 19.42 13.89 7.68
CA ILE A 445 19.53 12.63 6.96
C ILE A 445 20.04 11.52 7.89
N ALA A 446 21.00 11.82 8.77
CA ALA A 446 21.57 10.86 9.71
C ALA A 446 20.54 10.30 10.70
N ARG A 447 19.48 11.05 11.02
CA ARG A 447 18.39 10.61 11.89
C ARG A 447 17.30 9.81 11.18
N GLN A 448 17.38 9.56 9.87
CA GLN A 448 16.38 8.77 9.17
C GLN A 448 16.40 7.31 9.65
N ARG A 449 15.22 6.72 9.88
CA ARG A 449 15.06 5.38 10.46
C ARG A 449 14.26 4.49 9.52
N GLY A 450 14.50 3.18 9.60
CA GLY A 450 13.69 2.17 8.89
C GLY A 450 13.89 2.14 7.37
N VAL A 451 15.02 2.63 6.88
CA VAL A 451 15.43 2.55 5.47
C VAL A 451 16.93 2.28 5.36
N ASP A 452 17.35 1.52 4.35
CA ASP A 452 18.76 1.47 3.92
C ASP A 452 19.01 2.69 3.01
N LEU A 453 19.99 3.52 3.36
CA LEU A 453 20.25 4.76 2.64
C LEU A 453 21.73 5.02 2.39
N GLU A 454 21.96 5.80 1.35
CA GLU A 454 23.22 6.48 1.06
C GLU A 454 22.94 7.94 0.69
N VAL A 455 23.97 8.78 0.74
CA VAL A 455 23.87 10.20 0.39
C VAL A 455 24.85 10.53 -0.73
N VAL A 456 24.36 11.25 -1.74
CA VAL A 456 25.19 11.95 -2.72
C VAL A 456 25.09 13.44 -2.38
N LEU A 457 26.15 13.95 -1.77
CA LEU A 457 26.30 15.37 -1.42
C LEU A 457 27.03 16.09 -2.54
N THR A 458 26.32 16.99 -3.20
CA THR A 458 26.87 17.81 -4.27
C THR A 458 27.03 19.25 -3.82
N LEU A 459 28.29 19.69 -3.75
CA LEU A 459 28.72 21.02 -3.35
C LEU A 459 28.83 21.89 -4.60
N HIS A 460 27.80 22.71 -4.85
CA HIS A 460 27.67 23.48 -6.08
C HIS A 460 28.33 24.85 -5.92
N GLY A 461 29.55 24.96 -6.44
CA GLY A 461 30.33 26.20 -6.45
C GLY A 461 31.19 26.44 -5.22
N PHE A 462 31.43 25.43 -4.39
CA PHE A 462 32.34 25.51 -3.24
C PHE A 462 33.02 24.16 -2.96
N ALA A 463 34.14 24.20 -2.24
CA ALA A 463 34.99 23.04 -2.01
C ALA A 463 34.63 22.30 -0.72
N ALA A 464 34.80 20.98 -0.71
CA ALA A 464 34.67 20.11 0.45
C ALA A 464 35.71 20.42 1.54
N SER A 465 36.80 21.10 1.17
CA SER A 465 37.87 21.50 2.09
C SER A 465 37.50 22.70 2.99
N LEU A 466 36.34 23.33 2.79
CA LEU A 466 35.86 24.36 3.72
C LEU A 466 35.70 23.76 5.12
N PRO A 467 36.22 24.40 6.19
CA PRO A 467 36.28 23.80 7.52
C PRO A 467 34.93 23.26 8.03
N GLU A 468 33.87 24.03 7.89
CA GLU A 468 32.51 23.67 8.31
C GLU A 468 31.95 22.47 7.52
N VAL A 469 32.27 22.38 6.23
CA VAL A 469 31.86 21.30 5.33
C VAL A 469 32.64 20.03 5.63
N ALA A 470 33.96 20.13 5.74
CA ALA A 470 34.85 19.02 6.06
C ALA A 470 34.50 18.40 7.42
N SER A 471 34.21 19.24 8.41
CA SER A 471 33.78 18.83 9.76
C SER A 471 32.46 18.06 9.71
N ALA A 472 31.45 18.59 8.99
CA ALA A 472 30.16 17.92 8.82
C ALA A 472 30.27 16.57 8.10
N ILE A 473 31.09 16.50 7.04
CA ILE A 473 31.36 15.25 6.30
C ILE A 473 32.02 14.20 7.21
N ALA A 474 33.03 14.62 7.99
CA ALA A 474 33.74 13.73 8.91
C ALA A 474 32.81 13.17 9.99
N GLU A 475 31.97 14.01 10.59
CA GLU A 475 31.01 13.58 11.61
C GLU A 475 29.92 12.66 11.03
N PHE A 476 29.39 12.98 9.84
CA PHE A 476 28.39 12.13 9.18
C PHE A 476 28.94 10.74 8.86
N THR A 477 30.15 10.67 8.28
CA THR A 477 30.78 9.40 7.92
C THR A 477 31.19 8.57 9.14
N ALA A 478 31.55 9.22 10.26
CA ALA A 478 31.76 8.54 11.54
C ALA A 478 30.49 7.83 12.05
N GLY A 479 29.30 8.29 11.64
CA GLY A 479 28.02 7.63 11.90
C GLY A 479 27.77 6.34 11.10
N GLY A 480 28.66 5.99 10.16
CA GLY A 480 28.61 4.73 9.40
C GLY A 480 27.72 4.74 8.15
N LEU A 481 27.13 5.87 7.79
CA LEU A 481 26.35 6.03 6.56
C LEU A 481 27.24 6.27 5.35
N HIS A 482 26.87 5.70 4.20
CA HIS A 482 27.61 5.88 2.96
C HIS A 482 27.38 7.30 2.39
N LEU A 483 28.47 7.99 2.09
CA LEU A 483 28.46 9.36 1.56
C LEU A 483 29.39 9.44 0.34
N VAL A 484 28.84 9.91 -0.77
CA VAL A 484 29.59 10.31 -1.97
C VAL A 484 29.57 11.83 -2.03
N VAL A 485 30.76 12.45 -2.07
CA VAL A 485 30.90 13.91 -2.17
C VAL A 485 31.34 14.28 -3.58
N HIS A 486 30.68 15.27 -4.17
CA HIS A 486 31.00 15.80 -5.48
C HIS A 486 31.00 17.33 -5.47
N GLU A 487 32.09 17.93 -5.92
CA GLU A 487 32.16 19.38 -6.16
C GLU A 487 31.76 19.68 -7.61
N ALA A 488 30.73 20.51 -7.78
CA ALA A 488 30.25 20.96 -9.09
C ALA A 488 30.61 22.43 -9.32
N ASP A 489 30.87 22.81 -10.58
CA ASP A 489 31.21 24.19 -10.93
C ASP A 489 30.07 25.16 -10.65
N ALA A 490 30.37 26.36 -10.16
CA ALA A 490 29.36 27.36 -9.76
C ALA A 490 28.44 27.83 -10.91
N GLY A 491 28.93 27.73 -12.16
CA GLY A 491 28.24 28.09 -13.39
C GLY A 491 27.47 26.93 -14.02
N GLN A 492 27.57 25.71 -13.48
CA GLN A 492 26.83 24.58 -13.99
C GLN A 492 25.32 24.75 -13.75
N ILE A 493 24.50 24.37 -14.74
CA ILE A 493 23.06 24.51 -14.64
C ILE A 493 22.52 23.51 -13.60
N PHE A 494 21.72 24.00 -12.65
CA PHE A 494 21.26 23.21 -11.50
C PHE A 494 20.61 21.88 -11.87
N GLY A 495 19.74 21.83 -12.88
CA GLY A 495 19.17 20.55 -13.35
C GLY A 495 20.23 19.55 -13.85
N SER A 496 21.35 20.02 -14.40
CA SER A 496 22.47 19.15 -14.79
C SER A 496 23.23 18.65 -13.56
N VAL A 497 23.44 19.50 -12.56
CA VAL A 497 24.06 19.13 -11.28
C VAL A 497 23.24 18.04 -10.55
N LEU A 498 21.90 18.14 -10.59
CA LEU A 498 21.04 17.09 -10.04
C LEU A 498 21.18 15.77 -10.79
N ASN A 499 21.25 15.78 -12.13
CA ASN A 499 21.48 14.56 -12.91
C ASN A 499 22.87 13.95 -12.64
N ASP A 500 23.92 14.77 -12.58
CA ASP A 500 25.27 14.30 -12.22
C ASP A 500 25.28 13.59 -10.85
N SER A 501 24.44 14.05 -9.93
CA SER A 501 24.25 13.43 -8.61
C SER A 501 23.50 12.10 -8.71
N VAL A 502 22.47 12.01 -9.55
CA VAL A 502 21.75 10.76 -9.83
C VAL A 502 22.68 9.73 -10.49
N ASP A 503 23.55 10.13 -11.40
CA ASP A 503 24.52 9.24 -12.05
C ASP A 503 25.54 8.64 -11.07
N ARG A 504 25.76 9.30 -9.93
CA ARG A 504 26.66 8.85 -8.85
C ARG A 504 25.96 8.00 -7.80
N ALA A 505 24.63 7.97 -7.80
CA ALA A 505 23.86 7.15 -6.89
C ALA A 505 24.03 5.67 -7.23
N SER A 506 23.96 4.80 -6.22
CA SER A 506 23.94 3.33 -6.33
C SER A 506 22.61 2.68 -5.91
N GLY A 507 21.73 3.41 -5.23
CA GLY A 507 20.43 2.94 -4.72
C GLY A 507 19.32 2.75 -5.77
N ASP A 508 18.34 1.92 -5.44
CA ASP A 508 17.21 1.58 -6.31
C ASP A 508 16.17 2.71 -6.39
N LEU A 509 16.12 3.53 -5.33
CA LEU A 509 15.24 4.68 -5.19
C LEU A 509 16.06 5.96 -5.13
N ILE A 510 15.56 7.01 -5.76
CA ILE A 510 16.15 8.36 -5.74
C ILE A 510 15.24 9.24 -4.90
N ALA A 511 15.80 9.85 -3.85
CA ALA A 511 15.13 10.84 -3.03
C ALA A 511 15.83 12.20 -3.21
N LYS A 512 15.11 13.22 -3.66
CA LYS A 512 15.64 14.60 -3.66
C LYS A 512 15.52 15.17 -2.25
N TRP A 513 16.52 15.92 -1.82
CA TRP A 513 16.55 16.56 -0.50
C TRP A 513 16.97 18.02 -0.63
N ASP A 514 16.13 18.93 -0.14
CA ASP A 514 16.47 20.36 -0.04
C ASP A 514 17.22 20.61 1.27
N ASP A 515 18.32 21.37 1.22
CA ASP A 515 19.24 21.59 2.34
C ASP A 515 18.69 22.48 3.45
N ASP A 516 17.57 23.19 3.23
CA ASP A 516 17.03 24.20 4.14
C ASP A 516 15.65 23.89 4.73
N ASP A 517 14.98 22.84 4.28
CA ASP A 517 13.72 22.39 4.86
C ASP A 517 13.94 21.47 6.07
N TRP A 518 12.89 21.24 6.87
CA TRP A 518 12.93 20.26 7.96
C TRP A 518 12.21 18.97 7.62
N TYR A 519 12.85 17.84 7.93
CA TYR A 519 12.38 16.49 7.64
C TYR A 519 12.43 15.62 8.89
N GLY A 520 11.28 15.06 9.28
CA GLY A 520 11.16 14.15 10.41
C GLY A 520 11.94 12.85 10.20
N PRO A 521 12.31 12.13 11.27
CA PRO A 521 13.14 10.93 11.21
C PRO A 521 12.50 9.72 10.49
N ASP A 522 11.20 9.75 10.22
CA ASP A 522 10.50 8.72 9.43
C ASP A 522 10.19 9.18 7.99
N HIS A 523 10.69 10.35 7.54
CA HIS A 523 10.32 10.92 6.25
C HIS A 523 10.55 9.95 5.08
N LEU A 524 11.77 9.40 4.96
CA LEU A 524 12.10 8.47 3.87
C LEU A 524 11.31 7.16 3.99
N ALA A 525 11.14 6.63 5.21
CA ALA A 525 10.36 5.42 5.43
C ALA A 525 8.88 5.60 5.05
N ASP A 526 8.31 6.78 5.32
CA ASP A 526 6.95 7.12 4.88
C ASP A 526 6.85 7.22 3.36
N MET A 527 7.87 7.76 2.69
CA MET A 527 7.89 7.81 1.23
C MET A 527 7.99 6.41 0.62
N VAL A 528 8.81 5.52 1.20
CA VAL A 528 8.91 4.11 0.77
C VAL A 528 7.58 3.37 0.99
N LEU A 529 6.91 3.60 2.12
CA LEU A 529 5.58 3.07 2.39
C LEU A 529 4.56 3.60 1.37
N ALA A 530 4.54 4.92 1.13
CA ALA A 530 3.65 5.56 0.16
C ALA A 530 3.83 5.01 -1.24
N ARG A 531 5.08 4.84 -1.68
CA ARG A 531 5.41 4.20 -2.96
C ARG A 531 4.84 2.77 -3.02
N THR A 532 4.91 2.03 -1.92
CA THR A 532 4.44 0.64 -1.85
C THR A 532 2.91 0.55 -1.94
N TYR A 533 2.18 1.26 -1.06
CA TYR A 533 0.73 1.12 -0.99
C TYR A 533 -0.01 1.85 -2.13
N SER A 534 0.57 2.92 -2.69
CA SER A 534 -0.06 3.65 -3.81
C SER A 534 0.27 3.03 -5.17
N GLY A 535 1.41 2.33 -5.27
CA GLY A 535 1.98 1.87 -6.54
C GLY A 535 2.33 3.00 -7.51
N ALA A 536 2.48 4.24 -7.03
CA ALA A 536 2.77 5.39 -7.87
C ALA A 536 4.25 5.42 -8.30
N GLU A 537 4.49 5.94 -9.50
CA GLU A 537 5.81 6.09 -10.10
C GLU A 537 6.65 7.15 -9.38
N LEU A 538 6.00 8.15 -8.78
CA LEU A 538 6.65 9.21 -8.03
C LEU A 538 5.80 9.59 -6.82
N VAL A 539 6.44 9.72 -5.66
CA VAL A 539 5.78 10.11 -4.41
C VAL A 539 6.45 11.31 -3.77
N GLY A 540 5.74 11.98 -2.87
CA GLY A 540 6.29 13.02 -1.99
C GLY A 540 5.19 13.58 -1.10
N THR A 541 5.44 14.69 -0.42
CA THR A 541 4.46 15.31 0.48
C THR A 541 3.94 16.64 -0.07
N GLY A 542 2.89 17.17 0.55
CA GLY A 542 2.53 18.56 0.34
C GLY A 542 3.30 19.49 1.28
N GLN A 543 3.12 20.78 1.06
CA GLN A 543 3.56 21.85 1.94
C GLN A 543 2.51 22.08 3.04
N ASP A 544 2.31 21.06 3.89
CA ASP A 544 1.28 21.12 4.93
C ASP A 544 1.72 22.01 6.08
N PHE A 545 2.97 21.87 6.55
CA PHE A 545 3.57 22.83 7.46
C PHE A 545 4.51 23.76 6.71
N VAL A 546 4.40 25.05 7.00
CA VAL A 546 5.27 26.10 6.48
C VAL A 546 5.72 26.96 7.66
N TYR A 547 7.01 27.21 7.77
CA TYR A 547 7.55 28.17 8.73
C TYR A 547 8.04 29.42 8.01
N LEU A 548 7.41 30.55 8.34
CA LEU A 548 7.69 31.87 7.81
C LEU A 548 8.68 32.55 8.75
N GLN A 549 9.96 32.46 8.42
CA GLN A 549 11.07 32.81 9.31
C GLN A 549 11.11 34.31 9.64
N GLU A 550 10.82 35.17 8.66
CA GLU A 550 10.87 36.64 8.85
C GLU A 550 9.85 37.18 9.86
N VAL A 551 8.77 36.44 10.07
CA VAL A 551 7.67 36.82 10.95
C VAL A 551 7.50 35.83 12.11
N ASP A 552 8.45 34.90 12.28
CA ASP A 552 8.44 33.86 13.31
C ASP A 552 7.06 33.18 13.44
N LEU A 553 6.55 32.65 12.32
CA LEU A 553 5.19 32.09 12.25
C LEU A 553 5.18 30.69 11.62
N THR A 554 4.62 29.72 12.33
CA THR A 554 4.32 28.40 11.76
C THR A 554 2.87 28.34 11.28
N VAL A 555 2.66 27.85 10.08
CA VAL A 555 1.35 27.70 9.44
C VAL A 555 1.11 26.24 9.07
N TRP A 556 0.00 25.67 9.54
CA TRP A 556 -0.50 24.38 9.08
C TRP A 556 -1.65 24.57 8.10
N ARG A 557 -1.48 24.10 6.87
CA ARG A 557 -2.35 24.39 5.72
C ARG A 557 -3.41 23.32 5.51
N SER A 558 -4.60 23.74 5.10
CA SER A 558 -5.72 22.83 4.83
C SER A 558 -5.66 22.28 3.39
N ARG A 559 -4.85 21.25 3.13
CA ARG A 559 -4.82 20.56 1.83
C ARG A 559 -5.18 19.08 1.96
N GLU A 560 -5.71 18.49 0.90
CA GLU A 560 -5.96 17.03 0.89
C GLU A 560 -4.65 16.31 1.16
N SER A 561 -4.65 15.47 2.19
CA SER A 561 -3.56 14.54 2.48
C SER A 561 -3.85 13.24 1.75
N GLU A 562 -2.81 12.56 1.27
CA GLU A 562 -2.90 11.15 0.85
C GLU A 562 -3.82 10.90 -0.35
N THR A 563 -3.41 11.46 -1.49
CA THR A 563 -4.17 11.40 -2.74
C THR A 563 -3.26 11.42 -3.98
N THR A 564 -3.75 10.89 -5.09
CA THR A 564 -3.14 11.10 -6.41
C THR A 564 -3.25 12.57 -6.79
N THR A 565 -2.16 13.15 -7.25
CA THR A 565 -2.07 14.59 -7.54
C THR A 565 -1.19 14.85 -8.75
N ARG A 566 -1.12 16.12 -9.18
CA ARG A 566 -0.13 16.60 -10.16
C ARG A 566 0.97 17.43 -9.51
N PHE A 567 0.91 17.64 -8.19
CA PHE A 567 1.80 18.53 -7.48
C PHE A 567 2.14 18.01 -6.08
N ILE A 568 3.44 18.03 -5.77
CA ILE A 568 4.04 17.75 -4.46
C ILE A 568 5.19 18.74 -4.22
N ALA A 569 5.67 18.84 -2.98
CA ALA A 569 6.82 19.65 -2.64
C ALA A 569 8.10 19.08 -3.26
N GLY A 570 8.88 19.94 -3.91
CA GLY A 570 10.06 19.53 -4.67
C GLY A 570 11.15 18.84 -3.85
N GLY A 571 11.43 19.32 -2.64
CA GLY A 571 12.38 18.71 -1.69
C GLY A 571 11.96 17.35 -1.13
N THR A 572 10.79 16.84 -1.51
CA THR A 572 10.20 15.62 -0.93
C THR A 572 10.03 14.49 -1.94
N ILE A 573 10.54 14.67 -3.16
CA ILE A 573 10.39 13.72 -4.26
C ILE A 573 11.13 12.43 -3.91
N LEU A 574 10.43 11.29 -3.96
CA LEU A 574 11.01 9.96 -4.03
C LEU A 574 10.45 9.21 -5.24
N THR A 575 11.33 8.55 -5.99
CA THR A 575 10.94 7.77 -7.18
C THR A 575 11.91 6.62 -7.41
N ASP A 576 11.52 5.63 -8.22
CA ASP A 576 12.47 4.63 -8.70
C ASP A 576 13.50 5.25 -9.65
N ARG A 577 14.72 4.74 -9.60
CA ARG A 577 15.75 5.11 -10.58
C ARG A 577 15.28 4.93 -12.02
N VAL A 578 14.61 3.81 -12.34
CA VAL A 578 14.11 3.55 -13.70
C VAL A 578 13.09 4.61 -14.16
N VAL A 579 12.30 5.18 -13.24
CA VAL A 579 11.36 6.27 -13.59
C VAL A 579 12.12 7.56 -13.91
N MET A 580 13.24 7.83 -13.23
CA MET A 580 14.13 8.95 -13.60
C MET A 580 14.70 8.75 -15.00
N GLU A 581 15.18 7.55 -15.33
CA GLU A 581 15.72 7.22 -16.65
C GLU A 581 14.65 7.36 -17.75
N GLU A 582 13.46 6.79 -17.54
CA GLU A 582 12.34 6.81 -18.50
C GLU A 582 11.75 8.22 -18.70
N SER A 583 11.77 9.05 -17.66
CA SER A 583 11.26 10.43 -17.73
C SER A 583 12.27 11.44 -18.31
N GLY A 584 13.52 11.01 -18.53
CA GLY A 584 14.62 11.86 -19.01
C GLY A 584 15.26 12.70 -17.91
N GLY A 585 15.09 12.32 -16.64
CA GLY A 585 15.69 12.94 -15.47
C GLY A 585 15.26 14.38 -15.22
N PHE A 586 16.11 15.12 -14.53
CA PHE A 586 15.92 16.55 -14.32
C PHE A 586 16.27 17.31 -15.60
N ARG A 587 15.36 18.15 -16.11
CA ARG A 587 15.69 18.99 -17.27
C ARG A 587 16.83 19.95 -16.91
N PRO A 588 17.80 20.21 -17.82
CA PRO A 588 18.92 21.11 -17.59
C PRO A 588 18.46 22.57 -17.63
N LEU A 589 17.68 22.96 -16.63
CA LEU A 589 17.13 24.30 -16.42
C LEU A 589 17.65 24.86 -15.10
N PRO A 590 17.71 26.19 -14.94
CA PRO A 590 18.16 26.80 -13.68
C PRO A 590 17.06 26.84 -12.61
N ARG A 591 15.78 26.68 -12.97
CA ARG A 591 14.62 26.80 -12.07
C ARG A 591 13.43 25.97 -12.55
N ALA A 592 12.47 25.74 -11.65
CA ALA A 592 11.26 24.94 -11.88
C ALA A 592 11.54 23.48 -12.34
N ILE A 593 12.69 22.96 -11.95
CA ILE A 593 13.21 21.65 -12.37
C ILE A 593 12.30 20.53 -11.85
N ASP A 594 11.91 20.62 -10.58
CA ASP A 594 10.98 19.66 -9.94
C ASP A 594 9.64 19.60 -10.69
N THR A 595 9.04 20.75 -10.98
CA THR A 595 7.80 20.83 -11.78
C THR A 595 7.95 20.17 -13.15
N GLN A 596 9.10 20.32 -13.80
CA GLN A 596 9.33 19.67 -15.09
C GLN A 596 9.42 18.15 -14.98
N LEU A 597 10.04 17.62 -13.92
CA LEU A 597 10.06 16.19 -13.66
C LEU A 597 8.64 15.65 -13.41
N LEU A 598 7.85 16.33 -12.57
CA LEU A 598 6.44 15.97 -12.34
C LEU A 598 5.63 15.98 -13.66
N LEU A 599 5.87 16.96 -14.54
CA LEU A 599 5.22 17.00 -15.86
C LEU A 599 5.70 15.87 -16.78
N ALA A 600 6.98 15.50 -16.74
CA ALA A 600 7.54 14.42 -17.55
C ALA A 600 6.95 13.05 -17.15
N VAL A 601 6.90 12.75 -15.84
CA VAL A 601 6.27 11.53 -15.31
C VAL A 601 4.80 11.44 -15.72
N ASN A 602 4.02 12.52 -15.54
CA ASN A 602 2.62 12.56 -15.96
C ASN A 602 2.45 12.34 -17.48
N ARG A 603 3.32 12.94 -18.31
CA ARG A 603 3.28 12.75 -19.78
C ARG A 603 3.62 11.31 -20.18
N GLY A 604 4.48 10.64 -19.42
CA GLY A 604 4.74 9.20 -19.55
C GLY A 604 3.57 8.32 -19.11
N GLY A 605 2.50 8.90 -18.57
CA GLY A 605 1.37 8.16 -18.01
C GLY A 605 1.62 7.62 -16.60
N GLY A 606 2.70 8.05 -15.95
CA GLY A 606 2.99 7.76 -14.55
C GLY A 606 2.11 8.59 -13.62
N ARG A 607 1.84 8.03 -12.44
CA ARG A 607 1.06 8.64 -11.37
C ARG A 607 1.99 9.28 -10.35
N ILE A 608 1.55 10.42 -9.84
CA ILE A 608 2.19 11.11 -8.75
C ILE A 608 1.29 11.02 -7.54
N TYR A 609 1.84 10.56 -6.43
CA TYR A 609 1.10 10.38 -5.20
C TYR A 609 1.65 11.28 -4.10
N ARG A 610 0.73 11.98 -3.44
CA ARG A 610 1.05 12.81 -2.28
C ARG A 610 0.75 12.05 -1.01
N ALA A 611 1.75 11.80 -0.18
CA ALA A 611 1.64 11.21 1.14
C ALA A 611 1.33 12.26 2.23
N GLN A 612 1.27 11.81 3.49
CA GLN A 612 1.10 12.67 4.66
C GLN A 612 2.23 13.70 4.78
N GLY A 613 1.91 14.95 5.14
CA GLY A 613 2.88 16.05 5.21
C GLY A 613 3.27 16.53 6.62
N LEU A 614 2.83 15.86 7.68
CA LEU A 614 3.11 16.29 9.06
C LEU A 614 4.58 16.11 9.45
N GLY A 615 5.31 15.20 8.80
CA GLY A 615 6.74 15.00 9.01
C GLY A 615 7.65 15.94 8.21
N TYR A 616 7.12 16.97 7.54
CA TYR A 616 7.89 17.90 6.71
C TYR A 616 7.45 19.33 6.97
N VAL A 617 8.42 20.24 7.15
CA VAL A 617 8.17 21.68 7.27
C VAL A 617 8.96 22.42 6.22
N LEU A 618 8.24 23.16 5.38
CA LEU A 618 8.83 24.04 4.40
C LEU A 618 9.37 25.29 5.08
N ARG A 619 10.67 25.58 4.93
CA ARG A 619 11.28 26.84 5.36
C ARG A 619 11.02 27.92 4.33
N ARG A 620 10.57 29.10 4.78
CA ARG A 620 10.42 30.28 3.93
C ARG A 620 11.08 31.51 4.55
N THR A 621 12.07 32.00 3.83
CA THR A 621 12.75 33.29 4.02
C THR A 621 12.30 34.26 2.93
N GLY A 622 12.38 35.58 3.12
CA GLY A 622 11.97 36.55 2.09
C GLY A 622 12.95 36.72 0.92
N GLY A 623 13.96 35.84 0.81
CA GLY A 623 14.89 35.78 -0.32
C GLY A 623 15.60 34.42 -0.43
N GLY A 624 16.25 34.17 -1.58
CA GLY A 624 17.07 32.96 -1.82
C GLY A 624 16.34 31.73 -2.35
N HIS A 625 15.01 31.76 -2.38
CA HIS A 625 14.19 30.64 -2.87
C HIS A 625 13.99 30.65 -4.39
N THR A 626 14.04 29.47 -5.01
CA THR A 626 13.72 29.31 -6.45
C THR A 626 12.21 29.43 -6.75
N TRP A 627 11.37 29.54 -5.73
CA TRP A 627 9.93 29.75 -5.83
C TRP A 627 9.54 31.08 -5.18
N SER A 628 8.82 31.93 -5.92
CA SER A 628 8.64 33.36 -5.63
C SER A 628 7.19 33.73 -5.26
N GLU A 629 6.48 32.85 -4.54
CA GLU A 629 5.17 33.22 -3.99
C GLU A 629 5.35 34.15 -2.79
N ASP A 630 4.50 35.19 -2.70
CA ASP A 630 4.49 36.12 -1.57
C ASP A 630 4.01 35.43 -0.29
N MET A 631 4.43 35.96 0.87
CA MET A 631 4.02 35.50 2.20
C MET A 631 2.49 35.39 2.33
N GLY A 632 1.76 36.31 1.68
CA GLY A 632 0.31 36.26 1.56
C GLY A 632 -0.20 34.89 1.09
N TYR A 633 0.41 34.27 0.09
CA TYR A 633 0.00 32.96 -0.44
C TYR A 633 -0.09 31.86 0.63
N PHE A 634 0.84 31.85 1.59
CA PHE A 634 0.91 30.85 2.66
C PHE A 634 -0.10 31.11 3.77
N LEU A 635 -0.46 32.38 3.99
CA LEU A 635 -1.46 32.81 4.96
C LEU A 635 -2.91 32.64 4.47
N HIS A 636 -3.11 32.22 3.22
CA HIS A 636 -4.42 31.80 2.72
C HIS A 636 -4.65 30.29 2.93
N ASN A 637 -5.88 29.91 3.27
CA ASN A 637 -6.33 28.51 3.43
C ASN A 637 -5.56 27.70 4.49
N TYR A 638 -5.23 28.31 5.63
CA TYR A 638 -4.65 27.60 6.77
C TYR A 638 -5.72 26.93 7.65
N THR A 639 -5.34 25.82 8.28
CA THR A 639 -6.11 25.15 9.35
C THR A 639 -5.80 25.80 10.69
N ARG A 640 -4.51 26.01 11.00
CA ARG A 640 -4.06 26.65 12.24
C ARG A 640 -2.74 27.38 12.01
N GLN A 641 -2.47 28.41 12.80
CA GLN A 641 -1.20 29.14 12.80
C GLN A 641 -0.73 29.37 14.25
N TRP A 642 0.58 29.48 14.43
CA TRP A 642 1.18 29.73 15.73
C TRP A 642 2.36 30.69 15.58
N LEU A 643 2.50 31.62 16.52
CA LEU A 643 3.75 32.35 16.71
C LEU A 643 4.84 31.37 17.19
N GLY A 644 6.03 31.56 16.66
CA GLY A 644 7.17 30.68 16.90
C GLY A 644 7.22 29.46 15.99
N TRP A 645 8.34 28.75 16.11
CA TRP A 645 8.51 27.38 15.63
C TRP A 645 7.58 26.39 16.36
N ARG A 646 6.59 25.84 15.64
CA ARG A 646 5.58 24.90 16.16
C ARG A 646 5.27 23.78 15.16
N PRO A 647 6.24 22.91 14.86
CA PRO A 647 6.01 21.78 13.96
C PRO A 647 5.09 20.72 14.60
N SER A 648 4.68 19.74 13.79
CA SER A 648 4.03 18.53 14.35
C SER A 648 5.00 17.76 15.25
N ALA A 649 4.46 16.94 16.14
CA ALA A 649 5.25 16.05 16.99
C ALA A 649 6.01 14.97 16.19
N LEU A 650 5.66 14.73 14.92
CA LEU A 650 6.36 13.79 14.06
C LEU A 650 7.70 14.33 13.53
N LEU A 651 7.97 15.62 13.69
CA LEU A 651 9.25 16.19 13.30
C LEU A 651 10.36 15.86 14.31
N GLU A 652 10.01 15.52 15.55
CA GLU A 652 10.95 15.24 16.67
C GLU A 652 11.98 16.38 16.88
N GLY A 653 11.55 17.63 16.64
CA GLY A 653 12.38 18.82 16.81
C GLY A 653 13.46 18.98 15.71
N GLU A 654 14.32 19.98 15.91
CA GLU A 654 15.46 20.27 15.04
C GLU A 654 16.73 19.57 15.58
N PRO A 655 17.49 18.84 14.74
CA PRO A 655 18.75 18.26 15.18
C PRO A 655 19.84 19.32 15.24
N SER A 656 20.83 19.11 16.12
CA SER A 656 22.07 19.89 16.11
C SER A 656 22.79 19.68 14.77
N PRO A 657 23.22 20.76 14.07
CA PRO A 657 24.01 20.65 12.85
C PRO A 657 25.30 19.87 13.09
N LEU A 658 25.66 18.99 12.17
CA LEU A 658 26.96 18.32 12.20
C LEU A 658 28.07 19.32 11.90
N GLY A 659 29.23 19.09 12.50
CA GLY A 659 30.44 19.87 12.29
C GLY A 659 30.56 21.15 13.10
N GLN A 660 29.59 21.45 14.00
CA GLN A 660 29.65 22.56 14.96
C GLN A 660 29.89 22.04 16.39
N PRO A 661 30.71 22.73 17.22
CA PRO A 661 30.84 22.39 18.64
C PRO A 661 29.49 22.53 19.36
N ALA A 662 29.13 21.55 20.20
CA ALA A 662 27.85 21.55 20.95
C ALA A 662 27.60 22.82 21.80
N THR A 663 28.64 23.62 22.08
CA THR A 663 28.58 24.89 22.82
C THR A 663 28.35 26.14 21.96
N GLU A 664 28.48 26.04 20.63
CA GLU A 664 28.26 27.16 19.70
C GLU A 664 26.87 27.15 19.06
N TYR A 665 26.11 26.07 19.20
CA TYR A 665 24.73 26.01 18.75
C TYR A 665 23.81 26.77 19.73
N THR A 666 23.58 28.05 19.47
CA THR A 666 22.64 28.91 20.24
C THR A 666 21.18 28.70 19.86
N GLY A 667 20.88 27.77 18.94
CA GLY A 667 19.53 27.64 18.35
C GLY A 667 19.14 28.81 17.44
N GLU A 668 20.11 29.64 17.02
CA GLU A 668 19.91 30.81 16.15
C GLU A 668 20.15 30.52 14.67
N ILE A 669 19.89 29.28 14.21
CA ILE A 669 19.54 29.05 12.80
C ILE A 669 18.01 29.01 12.71
N ARG A 670 17.35 30.04 13.24
CA ARG A 670 15.89 30.19 13.12
C ARG A 670 15.55 30.63 11.73
#